data_AF-A0AA39RSZ1-F1
#
_entry.id   AF-A0AA39RSZ1-F1
#
_cell.length_a   1.000
_cell.length_b   1.000
_cell.length_c   1.000
_cell.angle_alpha   90.00
_cell.angle_beta   90.00
_cell.angle_gamma   90.00
#
_symmetry.space_group_name_H-M   'P 1'
#
loop_
_entity.id
_entity.type
_entity.pdbx_description
1 polymer ?
#
loop_
_entity_poly.entity_id
_entity_poly.type
_entity_poly.pdbx_seq_one_letter_code
_entity_poly.pdbx_strand_id
1 'polypeptide(L)'
;MATRRRVNRGRSAAVDEVSRRDEIEELQQSNRDLRQMMEELLQRFPTPENRPVNNEEPEGDGFDDFSSTSSSSRQTPVQNVWAMDRLAKAIENSDKSIRVDVPDFNGKLDPEVYCDWIASLKTFFDWKDLSEEKKVKFVATKLKGHALVWWQQYQLSREQRGLCHVTAWNEMKLKLDDKFLPIDYKQSLYSKFHHLRQKNEQSVADYTEEFYKYLNRVNSRETDDQLVGRYLSGLKHSIYDELSLHRLNSLEEAFQMALKAEEKLKRMLSKRFSNAISGTSKEGQRNSKLPRQKVAGESKDQMSTSHGKVQKQGGTTCFRCGLEGHRAYECPKRGQETRVNLIEEDDGQEIGEPVYDTAGEEFAYNSSKNRSTQKVPFEVAYGRAPSHILDRVPIPNLGKSSMEAEELAAHVREIYEQVRLNLKEANDRYKRTADAKRRDVEFHEGELVMVYLRKERFPAGTYHKLKNKKFGPCRILKKIGPNAYQLELPPAMGISPVFNISDLYPYHGEPSHLSQGFEGSNQVQSQSTSSLVDVLDMRSITTRQGTYKQFLVHWKNKPDFEDAWINEEELRKLDEVLWKEITAFDFESDESDQNQLAYTITVDQSGKGNFTNIQSAIDKIPDNNGAWKRIQISPGKYREKITIPLNKPYIFLEGAGSKSTFVEWSDHDETDTSATFSCFPDNIFVKGITFKNTYDVSIGIEQNKVTQALAARIYGDKSAFYDCAFTGLQDTLWDVQGRHYFKGCYIEGAIDFIFGSGQSIYEQCEIYLSMGAYAEQYRTGYITAQGRNSSTDPSAFVFKTCNITGTNGKAYLGRAYGGYSRVIFADSTLSDIIVPEGWDAWNYIHKEENIEYLESGCSGAGADTSKRVSWEKKVTDPAYLNYFVDISFIDKERWISKLPN
;
A
#
# COMPACT_ATOMS: atom_id res chain seq x y z
N MET A 1 74.68 22.65 6.96
CA MET A 1 73.29 22.72 7.48
C MET A 1 72.53 21.39 7.32
N ALA A 2 73.13 20.24 7.66
CA ALA A 2 72.49 18.92 7.49
C ALA A 2 72.26 18.15 8.81
N THR A 3 72.75 18.65 9.95
CA THR A 3 72.67 17.97 11.26
C THR A 3 71.57 18.48 12.19
N ARG A 4 70.87 19.58 11.84
CA ARG A 4 69.77 20.15 12.66
C ARG A 4 68.35 19.66 12.28
N ARG A 5 68.17 18.98 11.14
CA ARG A 5 66.85 18.50 10.70
C ARG A 5 66.46 17.10 11.21
N ARG A 6 67.39 16.35 11.81
CA ARG A 6 67.12 14.99 12.29
C ARG A 6 66.61 14.92 13.73
N VAL A 7 66.81 15.98 14.54
CA VAL A 7 66.40 16.02 15.95
C VAL A 7 64.92 16.44 16.12
N ASN A 8 64.36 17.25 15.22
CA ASN A 8 62.97 17.71 15.34
C ASN A 8 61.90 16.73 14.81
N ARG A 9 62.27 15.73 13.99
CA ARG A 9 61.32 14.69 13.55
C ARG A 9 61.10 13.57 14.58
N GLY A 10 62.09 13.31 15.45
CA GLY A 10 61.95 12.32 16.53
C GLY A 10 61.08 12.81 17.69
N ARG A 11 61.04 14.12 17.95
CA ARG A 11 60.24 14.70 19.05
C ARG A 11 58.74 14.82 18.73
N SER A 12 58.36 15.03 17.48
CA SER A 12 56.94 15.12 17.09
C SER A 12 56.28 13.74 17.00
N ALA A 13 56.99 12.73 16.50
CA ALA A 13 56.46 11.36 16.42
C ALA A 13 56.31 10.71 17.81
N ALA A 14 57.19 11.03 18.76
CA ALA A 14 57.12 10.51 20.13
C ALA A 14 55.96 11.12 20.94
N VAL A 15 55.54 12.36 20.65
CA VAL A 15 54.41 13.00 21.35
C VAL A 15 53.07 12.47 20.83
N ASP A 16 52.99 12.19 19.52
CA ASP A 16 51.80 11.59 18.89
C ASP A 16 51.61 10.09 19.21
N GLU A 17 52.69 9.37 19.58
CA GLU A 17 52.60 7.99 20.07
C GLU A 17 52.20 7.92 21.56
N VAL A 18 52.64 8.87 22.38
CA VAL A 18 52.26 8.93 23.80
C VAL A 18 50.78 9.32 23.93
N SER A 19 50.31 10.32 23.19
CA SER A 19 48.90 10.72 23.20
C SER A 19 47.96 9.60 22.72
N ARG A 20 48.38 8.79 21.74
CA ARG A 20 47.60 7.63 21.27
C ARG A 20 47.62 6.46 22.25
N ARG A 21 48.72 6.28 22.99
CA ARG A 21 48.77 5.26 24.06
C ARG A 21 47.90 5.64 25.24
N ASP A 22 47.90 6.92 25.62
CA ASP A 22 47.06 7.43 26.70
C ASP A 22 45.56 7.30 26.33
N GLU A 23 45.17 7.61 25.08
CA GLU A 23 43.79 7.39 24.58
C GLU A 23 43.41 5.90 24.54
N ILE A 24 44.33 5.01 24.15
CA ILE A 24 44.08 3.57 24.14
C ILE A 24 43.96 3.02 25.57
N GLU A 25 44.77 3.51 26.51
CA GLU A 25 44.69 3.12 27.93
C GLU A 25 43.41 3.63 28.58
N GLU A 26 42.95 4.84 28.28
CA GLU A 26 41.65 5.35 28.73
C GLU A 26 40.47 4.54 28.15
N LEU A 27 40.53 4.17 26.87
CA LEU A 27 39.51 3.33 26.22
C LEU A 27 39.50 1.90 26.75
N GLN A 28 40.67 1.35 27.08
CA GLN A 28 40.78 0.03 27.70
C GLN A 28 40.30 0.07 29.16
N GLN A 29 40.55 1.16 29.88
CA GLN A 29 40.04 1.34 31.24
C GLN A 29 38.51 1.48 31.24
N SER A 30 37.95 2.30 30.35
CA SER A 30 36.50 2.44 30.19
C SER A 30 35.82 1.12 29.81
N ASN A 31 36.44 0.30 28.95
CA ASN A 31 35.94 -1.04 28.65
C ASN A 31 36.04 -2.02 29.82
N ARG A 32 37.08 -1.91 30.67
CA ARG A 32 37.18 -2.71 31.90
C ARG A 32 36.11 -2.29 32.91
N ASP A 33 35.88 -1.00 33.06
CA ASP A 33 34.87 -0.45 33.97
C ASP A 33 33.45 -0.84 33.51
N LEU A 34 33.18 -0.83 32.19
CA LEU A 34 31.93 -1.32 31.61
C LEU A 34 31.73 -2.82 31.81
N ARG A 35 32.79 -3.62 31.66
CA ARG A 35 32.74 -5.07 31.92
C ARG A 35 32.50 -5.36 33.39
N GLN A 36 33.14 -4.63 34.29
CA GLN A 36 32.93 -4.74 35.74
C GLN A 36 31.52 -4.32 36.13
N MET A 37 30.98 -3.26 35.51
CA MET A 37 29.61 -2.81 35.73
C MET A 37 28.59 -3.83 35.20
N MET A 38 28.90 -4.50 34.09
CA MET A 38 28.06 -5.56 33.51
C MET A 38 28.14 -6.86 34.33
N GLU A 39 29.30 -7.19 34.91
CA GLU A 39 29.49 -8.35 35.78
C GLU A 39 28.86 -8.13 37.17
N GLU A 40 28.90 -6.92 37.72
CA GLU A 40 28.15 -6.53 38.92
C GLU A 40 26.63 -6.53 38.69
N LEU A 41 26.17 -6.22 37.47
CA LEU A 41 24.75 -6.36 37.08
C LEU A 41 24.35 -7.83 36.96
N LEU A 42 25.22 -8.70 36.43
CA LEU A 42 24.96 -10.13 36.30
C LEU A 42 25.01 -10.89 37.64
N GLN A 43 25.80 -10.43 38.62
CA GLN A 43 25.81 -10.98 39.99
C GLN A 43 24.60 -10.54 40.84
N ARG A 44 23.76 -9.62 40.34
CA ARG A 44 22.57 -9.09 41.05
C ARG A 44 21.27 -9.83 40.72
N PHE A 45 21.30 -10.79 39.80
CA PHE A 45 20.18 -11.65 39.47
C PHE A 45 20.49 -13.09 39.91
N PRO A 46 19.73 -13.71 40.83
CA PRO A 46 19.92 -15.12 41.13
C PRO A 46 19.48 -15.97 39.93
N THR A 47 20.32 -16.93 39.53
CA THR A 47 20.00 -17.95 38.53
C THR A 47 18.89 -18.89 39.04
N PRO A 48 18.03 -19.42 38.16
CA PRO A 48 16.90 -20.26 38.53
C PRO A 48 17.35 -21.71 38.74
N GLU A 49 18.13 -21.97 39.79
CA GLU A 49 18.34 -23.33 40.30
C GLU A 49 18.07 -23.33 41.80
N ASN A 50 17.03 -24.07 42.20
CA ASN A 50 16.46 -24.27 43.53
C ASN A 50 15.24 -23.39 43.90
N ARG A 51 14.05 -23.86 43.52
CA ARG A 51 12.86 -23.71 44.36
C ARG A 51 12.27 -25.08 44.69
N PRO A 52 11.99 -25.38 45.97
CA PRO A 52 11.27 -26.57 46.34
C PRO A 52 9.78 -26.40 46.03
N VAL A 53 9.18 -27.51 45.61
CA VAL A 53 7.74 -27.72 45.47
C VAL A 53 7.08 -27.53 46.83
N ASN A 54 5.99 -26.78 46.90
CA ASN A 54 4.92 -27.02 47.86
C ASN A 54 3.58 -26.55 47.30
N ASN A 55 2.63 -27.49 47.38
CA ASN A 55 1.21 -27.36 47.14
C ASN A 55 0.58 -26.43 48.18
N GLU A 56 -0.51 -25.76 47.79
CA GLU A 56 -1.76 -25.58 48.54
C GLU A 56 -2.55 -24.39 47.95
N GLU A 57 -3.68 -24.69 47.30
CA GLU A 57 -4.90 -23.87 47.40
C GLU A 57 -5.35 -23.84 48.90
N PRO A 58 -6.23 -22.95 49.40
CA PRO A 58 -7.37 -22.41 48.66
C PRO A 58 -8.00 -21.05 49.14
N GLU A 59 -9.11 -20.70 48.47
CA GLU A 59 -10.30 -19.92 48.86
C GLU A 59 -10.23 -18.41 49.26
N GLY A 60 -11.15 -17.65 48.65
CA GLY A 60 -12.27 -17.08 49.42
C GLY A 60 -12.26 -15.59 49.79
N ASP A 61 -13.11 -14.84 49.08
CA ASP A 61 -14.00 -13.77 49.58
C ASP A 61 -13.52 -12.31 49.78
N GLY A 62 -14.25 -11.38 49.14
CA GLY A 62 -14.98 -10.31 49.86
C GLY A 62 -14.42 -8.87 49.91
N PHE A 63 -14.78 -8.06 48.91
CA PHE A 63 -15.42 -6.72 48.94
C PHE A 63 -15.04 -5.60 49.97
N ASP A 64 -14.90 -4.37 49.41
CA ASP A 64 -15.10 -2.98 49.92
C ASP A 64 -14.03 -2.13 50.69
N ASP A 65 -13.52 -1.13 49.94
CA ASP A 65 -13.65 0.35 50.07
C ASP A 65 -13.00 1.23 51.20
N PHE A 66 -12.30 2.27 50.70
CA PHE A 66 -12.00 3.65 51.16
C PHE A 66 -11.25 4.04 52.47
N SER A 67 -10.04 4.60 52.24
CA SER A 67 -9.42 5.86 52.75
C SER A 67 -9.07 6.15 54.24
N SER A 68 -7.75 6.30 54.45
CA SER A 68 -6.97 7.43 55.05
C SER A 68 -6.84 7.71 56.58
N THR A 69 -5.57 7.62 57.02
CA THR A 69 -4.71 8.59 57.78
C THR A 69 -4.36 8.44 59.27
N SER A 70 -3.02 8.39 59.48
CA SER A 70 -2.17 8.82 60.64
C SER A 70 -2.17 8.00 61.94
N SER A 71 -1.11 7.93 62.76
CA SER A 71 0.34 7.67 62.62
C SER A 71 0.93 7.73 64.05
N SER A 72 1.64 6.70 64.56
CA SER A 72 2.80 6.85 65.48
C SER A 72 3.42 5.51 65.95
N SER A 73 4.62 5.25 65.42
CA SER A 73 5.86 4.68 66.00
C SER A 73 5.92 3.48 66.97
N ARG A 74 6.65 2.42 66.56
CA ARG A 74 7.92 1.94 67.18
C ARG A 74 8.60 0.86 66.31
N GLN A 75 9.93 0.73 66.46
CA GLN A 75 10.95 0.29 65.49
C GLN A 75 11.23 -1.23 65.44
N THR A 76 11.68 -1.75 64.29
CA THR A 76 12.97 -2.46 63.98
C THR A 76 12.85 -3.30 62.68
N PRO A 77 13.91 -3.96 62.15
CA PRO A 77 14.83 -3.48 61.12
C PRO A 77 14.59 -4.16 59.75
N VAL A 78 14.05 -3.42 58.78
CA VAL A 78 13.93 -3.84 57.37
C VAL A 78 14.43 -2.69 56.50
N GLN A 79 15.65 -2.78 55.96
CA GLN A 79 16.25 -1.66 55.23
C GLN A 79 16.70 -1.94 53.78
N ASN A 80 16.37 -3.08 53.18
CA ASN A 80 16.62 -3.31 51.75
C ASN A 80 15.39 -3.67 50.89
N VAL A 81 14.18 -3.65 51.45
CA VAL A 81 12.93 -3.81 50.67
C VAL A 81 12.27 -2.45 50.38
N TRP A 82 12.52 -1.43 51.21
CA TRP A 82 11.91 -0.09 51.05
C TRP A 82 12.63 0.83 50.06
N ALA A 83 13.89 0.55 49.71
CA ALA A 83 14.58 1.31 48.67
C ALA A 83 14.10 0.92 47.27
N MET A 84 13.82 -0.37 47.05
CA MET A 84 13.25 -0.87 45.80
C MET A 84 11.77 -0.54 45.68
N ASP A 85 10.99 -0.54 46.77
CA ASP A 85 9.59 -0.11 46.73
C ASP A 85 9.45 1.42 46.61
N ARG A 86 10.38 2.21 47.17
CA ARG A 86 10.46 3.66 46.90
C ARG A 86 10.99 3.98 45.52
N LEU A 87 11.94 3.21 44.98
CA LEU A 87 12.40 3.38 43.61
C LEU A 87 11.32 2.91 42.64
N ALA A 88 10.60 1.82 42.90
CA ALA A 88 9.45 1.37 42.12
C ALA A 88 8.28 2.35 42.21
N LYS A 89 7.96 2.90 43.39
CA LYS A 89 6.97 3.98 43.54
C LYS A 89 7.45 5.32 43.00
N ALA A 90 8.74 5.62 43.01
CA ALA A 90 9.32 6.82 42.39
C ALA A 90 9.40 6.65 40.86
N ILE A 91 9.60 5.43 40.36
CA ILE A 91 9.53 5.06 38.95
C ILE A 91 8.06 5.10 38.50
N GLU A 92 7.11 4.50 39.23
CA GLU A 92 5.66 4.62 38.98
C GLU A 92 5.16 6.07 39.10
N ASN A 93 5.67 6.87 40.04
CA ASN A 93 5.32 8.29 40.12
C ASN A 93 6.04 9.13 39.05
N SER A 94 7.20 8.70 38.55
CA SER A 94 7.87 9.31 37.40
C SER A 94 7.19 8.93 36.08
N ASP A 95 6.53 7.77 36.02
CA ASP A 95 5.71 7.29 34.90
C ASP A 95 4.37 8.05 34.78
N LYS A 96 4.01 8.85 35.81
CA LYS A 96 2.97 9.88 35.75
C LYS A 96 3.48 11.24 35.29
N SER A 97 4.79 11.45 35.18
CA SER A 97 5.41 12.75 34.89
C SER A 97 5.89 12.94 33.45
N ILE A 98 6.07 11.87 32.67
CA ILE A 98 6.34 11.96 31.23
C ILE A 98 5.04 11.67 30.49
N ARG A 99 4.28 12.73 30.24
CA ARG A 99 3.19 12.68 29.26
C ARG A 99 3.82 12.61 27.87
N VAL A 100 3.86 11.42 27.28
CA VAL A 100 3.92 11.30 25.82
C VAL A 100 2.55 11.73 25.31
N ASP A 101 2.40 13.01 25.00
CA ASP A 101 1.15 13.53 24.46
C ASP A 101 1.08 13.21 22.96
N VAL A 102 0.18 12.31 22.60
CA VAL A 102 -0.13 12.07 21.19
C VAL A 102 -0.96 13.25 20.69
N PRO A 103 -0.52 13.99 19.65
CA PRO A 103 -1.25 15.14 19.14
C PRO A 103 -2.60 14.73 18.57
N ASP A 104 -3.56 15.65 18.59
CA ASP A 104 -4.86 15.46 17.95
C ASP A 104 -4.75 15.60 16.42
N PHE A 105 -5.45 14.74 15.68
CA PHE A 105 -5.49 14.79 14.21
C PHE A 105 -6.80 15.34 13.69
N ASN A 106 -6.74 16.48 13.01
CA ASN A 106 -7.91 17.20 12.50
C ASN A 106 -8.39 16.75 11.11
N GLY A 107 -7.68 15.84 10.43
CA GLY A 107 -8.03 15.39 9.08
C GLY A 107 -7.64 16.35 7.94
N LYS A 108 -6.52 17.06 8.10
CA LYS A 108 -5.95 17.91 7.03
C LYS A 108 -5.49 17.03 5.86
N LEU A 109 -5.64 17.53 4.63
CA LEU A 109 -5.20 16.87 3.37
C LEU A 109 -3.67 16.90 3.16
N ASP A 110 -2.90 17.22 4.20
CA ASP A 110 -1.44 17.21 4.14
C ASP A 110 -0.93 15.82 4.52
N PRO A 111 -0.35 15.06 3.57
CA PRO A 111 0.12 13.70 3.85
C PRO A 111 1.25 13.68 4.88
N GLU A 112 2.05 14.74 4.99
CA GLU A 112 3.17 14.79 5.94
C GLU A 112 2.67 14.86 7.38
N VAL A 113 1.67 15.71 7.63
CA VAL A 113 1.02 15.86 8.95
C VAL A 113 0.37 14.55 9.39
N TYR A 114 -0.23 13.81 8.45
CA TYR A 114 -0.81 12.50 8.73
C TYR A 114 0.27 11.46 9.06
N CYS A 115 1.34 11.36 8.28
CA CYS A 115 2.43 10.41 8.53
C CYS A 115 3.13 10.66 9.88
N ASP A 116 3.39 11.92 10.23
CA ASP A 116 4.03 12.28 11.50
C ASP A 116 3.11 11.96 12.70
N TRP A 117 1.80 12.11 12.52
CA TRP A 117 0.81 11.70 13.52
C TRP A 117 0.76 10.17 13.69
N ILE A 118 0.79 9.40 12.60
CA ILE A 118 0.87 7.93 12.65
C ILE A 118 2.16 7.45 13.33
N ALA A 119 3.29 8.11 13.08
CA ALA A 119 4.56 7.81 13.75
C ALA A 119 4.50 8.09 15.27
N SER A 120 3.81 9.18 15.66
CA SER A 120 3.57 9.51 17.07
C SER A 120 2.71 8.44 17.77
N LEU A 121 1.67 7.94 17.09
CA LEU A 121 0.85 6.84 17.58
C LEU A 121 1.62 5.54 17.73
N LYS A 122 2.47 5.20 16.75
CA LYS A 122 3.32 4.00 16.81
C LYS A 122 4.24 4.07 18.03
N THR A 123 4.94 5.19 18.21
CA THR A 123 5.81 5.41 19.36
C THR A 123 5.06 5.28 20.70
N PHE A 124 3.81 5.76 20.74
CA PHE A 124 2.96 5.63 21.92
C PHE A 124 2.49 4.19 22.16
N PHE A 125 2.16 3.43 21.12
CA PHE A 125 1.75 2.02 21.24
C PHE A 125 2.93 1.09 21.55
N ASP A 126 4.12 1.41 21.07
CA ASP A 126 5.34 0.70 21.44
C ASP A 126 5.68 0.95 22.93
N TRP A 127 5.27 2.10 23.48
CA TRP A 127 5.47 2.44 24.89
C TRP A 127 4.36 1.92 25.82
N LYS A 128 3.09 2.08 25.44
CA LYS A 128 1.94 1.52 26.17
C LYS A 128 1.52 0.23 25.49
N ASP A 129 1.87 -0.90 26.09
CA ASP A 129 1.44 -2.24 25.66
C ASP A 129 -0.11 -2.35 25.75
N LEU A 130 -0.80 -1.96 24.67
CA LEU A 130 -2.26 -1.88 24.58
C LEU A 130 -2.81 -3.00 23.70
N SER A 131 -3.97 -3.54 24.07
CA SER A 131 -4.73 -4.43 23.19
C SER A 131 -5.27 -3.68 21.97
N GLU A 132 -5.49 -4.40 20.85
CA GLU A 132 -5.93 -3.82 19.58
C GLU A 132 -7.22 -2.98 19.70
N GLU A 133 -8.21 -3.47 20.47
CA GLU A 133 -9.46 -2.76 20.72
C GLU A 133 -9.23 -1.44 21.48
N LYS A 134 -8.29 -1.44 22.44
CA LYS A 134 -7.92 -0.23 23.21
C LYS A 134 -7.17 0.77 22.33
N LYS A 135 -6.33 0.30 21.40
CA LYS A 135 -5.66 1.17 20.42
C LYS A 135 -6.67 1.91 19.54
N VAL A 136 -7.66 1.20 18.99
CA VAL A 136 -8.72 1.82 18.16
C VAL A 136 -9.53 2.85 18.96
N LYS A 137 -9.96 2.49 20.17
CA LYS A 137 -10.68 3.40 21.06
C LYS A 137 -9.84 4.64 21.39
N PHE A 138 -8.55 4.46 21.70
CA PHE A 138 -7.63 5.57 21.96
C PHE A 138 -7.48 6.49 20.75
N VAL A 139 -7.21 5.94 19.56
CA VAL A 139 -7.05 6.76 18.34
C VAL A 139 -8.33 7.52 18.03
N ALA A 140 -9.50 6.89 18.18
CA ALA A 140 -10.78 7.54 17.97
C ALA A 140 -10.96 8.79 18.87
N THR A 141 -10.40 8.80 20.10
CA THR A 141 -10.42 9.99 20.96
C THR A 141 -9.52 11.13 20.48
N LYS A 142 -8.44 10.79 19.78
CA LYS A 142 -7.43 11.71 19.20
C LYS A 142 -7.83 12.24 17.82
N LEU A 143 -8.86 11.69 17.20
CA LEU A 143 -9.45 12.28 16.00
C LEU A 143 -10.28 13.51 16.35
N LYS A 144 -10.10 14.59 15.59
CA LYS A 144 -10.83 15.85 15.69
C LYS A 144 -11.27 16.33 14.31
N GLY A 145 -12.17 17.33 14.28
CA GLY A 145 -12.58 18.00 13.04
C GLY A 145 -13.04 17.04 11.95
N HIS A 146 -12.46 17.17 10.75
CA HIS A 146 -12.83 16.38 9.58
C HIS A 146 -12.54 14.88 9.76
N ALA A 147 -11.45 14.51 10.44
CA ALA A 147 -11.12 13.10 10.67
C ALA A 147 -12.10 12.41 11.60
N LEU A 148 -12.56 13.09 12.66
CA LEU A 148 -13.55 12.54 13.57
C LEU A 148 -14.89 12.34 12.87
N VAL A 149 -15.36 13.35 12.13
CA VAL A 149 -16.62 13.28 11.37
C VAL A 149 -16.57 12.14 10.35
N TRP A 150 -15.47 12.01 9.62
CA TRP A 150 -15.28 10.91 8.69
C TRP A 150 -15.28 9.55 9.40
N TRP A 151 -14.56 9.40 10.51
CA TRP A 151 -14.48 8.13 11.23
C TRP A 151 -15.84 7.71 11.80
N GLN A 152 -16.59 8.64 12.37
CA GLN A 152 -17.96 8.41 12.83
C GLN A 152 -18.88 8.00 11.67
N GLN A 153 -18.83 8.73 10.56
CA GLN A 153 -19.60 8.39 9.36
C GLN A 153 -19.21 7.01 8.80
N TYR A 154 -17.93 6.65 8.88
CA TYR A 154 -17.42 5.36 8.43
C TYR A 154 -17.93 4.22 9.32
N GLN A 155 -17.84 4.34 10.64
CA GLN A 155 -18.40 3.37 11.59
C GLN A 155 -19.92 3.25 11.44
N LEU A 156 -20.64 4.36 11.32
CA LEU A 156 -22.09 4.38 11.07
C LEU A 156 -22.45 3.73 9.73
N SER A 157 -21.68 3.98 8.67
CA SER A 157 -21.89 3.32 7.38
C SER A 157 -21.61 1.82 7.44
N ARG A 158 -20.73 1.35 8.32
CA ARG A 158 -20.49 -0.08 8.55
C ARG A 158 -21.63 -0.71 9.33
N GLU A 159 -22.09 -0.04 10.39
CA GLU A 159 -23.23 -0.47 11.19
C GLU A 159 -24.51 -0.55 10.35
N GLN A 160 -24.76 0.45 9.48
CA GLN A 160 -25.87 0.43 8.52
C GLN A 160 -25.80 -0.72 7.50
N ARG A 161 -24.60 -1.27 7.28
CA ARG A 161 -24.35 -2.43 6.41
C ARG A 161 -24.25 -3.74 7.20
N GLY A 162 -24.54 -3.72 8.50
CA GLY A 162 -24.47 -4.89 9.38
C GLY A 162 -23.04 -5.37 9.69
N LEU A 163 -22.02 -4.57 9.39
CA LEU A 163 -20.62 -4.90 9.66
C LEU A 163 -20.24 -4.52 11.09
N CYS A 164 -19.41 -5.35 11.72
CA CYS A 164 -18.83 -5.03 13.02
C CYS A 164 -18.02 -3.73 12.95
N HIS A 165 -17.99 -3.02 14.09
CA HIS A 165 -17.11 -1.88 14.26
C HIS A 165 -15.67 -2.32 14.12
N VAL A 166 -14.84 -1.45 13.56
CA VAL A 166 -13.40 -1.74 13.45
C VAL A 166 -12.82 -1.84 14.86
N THR A 167 -12.28 -3.00 15.22
CA THR A 167 -11.68 -3.28 16.53
C THR A 167 -10.16 -3.47 16.47
N ALA A 168 -9.60 -3.70 15.27
CA ALA A 168 -8.17 -3.84 15.05
C ALA A 168 -7.51 -2.53 14.61
N TRP A 169 -6.35 -2.19 15.20
CA TRP A 169 -5.61 -0.98 14.85
C TRP A 169 -5.15 -1.01 13.40
N ASN A 170 -4.71 -2.17 12.92
CA ASN A 170 -4.26 -2.33 11.53
C ASN A 170 -5.39 -2.05 10.53
N GLU A 171 -6.62 -2.49 10.81
CA GLU A 171 -7.78 -2.20 9.96
C GLU A 171 -8.13 -0.70 10.00
N MET A 172 -8.13 -0.08 11.18
CA MET A 172 -8.37 1.37 11.32
C MET A 172 -7.32 2.18 10.56
N LYS A 173 -6.05 1.81 10.67
CA LYS A 173 -4.93 2.45 9.98
C LYS A 173 -5.07 2.35 8.48
N LEU A 174 -5.40 1.16 7.93
CA LEU A 174 -5.60 1.00 6.48
C LEU A 174 -6.68 1.94 5.94
N LYS A 175 -7.78 2.14 6.68
CA LYS A 175 -8.85 3.06 6.28
C LYS A 175 -8.45 4.53 6.41
N LEU A 176 -7.65 4.86 7.42
CA LEU A 176 -7.08 6.20 7.56
C LEU A 176 -6.07 6.50 6.44
N ASP A 177 -5.23 5.53 6.08
CA ASP A 177 -4.27 5.62 4.97
C ASP A 177 -5.02 5.88 3.65
N ASP A 178 -6.03 5.08 3.34
CA ASP A 178 -6.89 5.25 2.14
C ASP A 178 -7.59 6.62 2.08
N LYS A 179 -7.98 7.17 3.24
CA LYS A 179 -8.72 8.43 3.30
C LYS A 179 -7.82 9.67 3.24
N PHE A 180 -6.66 9.63 3.89
CA PHE A 180 -5.84 10.82 4.16
C PHE A 180 -4.52 10.84 3.39
N LEU A 181 -4.14 9.75 2.71
CA LEU A 181 -3.03 9.74 1.76
C LEU A 181 -3.55 9.84 0.31
N PRO A 182 -2.93 10.67 -0.53
CA PRO A 182 -3.16 10.64 -1.97
C PRO A 182 -2.88 9.25 -2.56
N ILE A 183 -3.66 8.87 -3.59
CA ILE A 183 -3.53 7.59 -4.31
C ILE A 183 -2.10 7.40 -4.86
N ASP A 184 -1.49 8.50 -5.31
CA ASP A 184 -0.14 8.55 -5.87
C ASP A 184 0.93 8.89 -4.81
N TYR A 185 0.61 8.92 -3.51
CA TYR A 185 1.51 9.43 -2.47
C TYR A 185 2.90 8.77 -2.52
N LYS A 186 2.95 7.44 -2.59
CA LYS A 186 4.22 6.70 -2.72
C LYS A 186 4.97 7.08 -3.99
N GLN A 187 4.30 7.09 -5.15
CA GLN A 187 4.91 7.46 -6.43
C GLN A 187 5.41 8.92 -6.44
N SER A 188 4.69 9.82 -5.77
CA SER A 188 5.08 11.22 -5.59
C SER A 188 6.32 11.35 -4.69
N LEU A 189 6.45 10.52 -3.63
CA LEU A 189 7.63 10.47 -2.78
C LEU A 189 8.84 9.95 -3.54
N TYR A 190 8.70 8.85 -4.31
CA TYR A 190 9.76 8.34 -5.18
C TYR A 190 10.20 9.40 -6.20
N SER A 191 9.24 10.07 -6.83
CA SER A 191 9.52 11.14 -7.80
C SER A 191 10.25 12.31 -7.14
N LYS A 192 9.80 12.76 -5.95
CA LYS A 192 10.46 13.84 -5.20
C LYS A 192 11.86 13.45 -4.76
N PHE A 193 12.07 12.20 -4.34
CA PHE A 193 13.39 11.71 -3.95
C PHE A 193 14.35 11.62 -5.15
N HIS A 194 13.87 11.10 -6.29
CA HIS A 194 14.66 10.98 -7.51
C HIS A 194 15.10 12.35 -8.08
N HIS A 195 14.21 13.35 -7.98
CA HIS A 195 14.47 14.71 -8.45
C HIS A 195 15.00 15.65 -7.37
N LEU A 196 15.36 15.14 -6.19
CA LEU A 196 15.89 15.96 -5.10
C LEU A 196 17.24 16.56 -5.50
N ARG A 197 17.34 17.89 -5.51
CA ARG A 197 18.55 18.66 -5.85
C ARG A 197 18.71 19.82 -4.85
N GLN A 198 19.96 20.10 -4.46
CA GLN A 198 20.30 21.20 -3.58
C GLN A 198 19.96 22.54 -4.26
N LYS A 199 19.04 23.30 -3.67
CA LYS A 199 18.60 24.59 -4.23
C LYS A 199 19.70 25.66 -4.07
N ASN A 200 19.66 26.71 -4.91
CA ASN A 200 20.71 27.75 -4.97
C ASN A 200 21.06 28.40 -3.62
N GLU A 201 20.07 28.64 -2.77
CA GLU A 201 20.24 29.28 -1.46
C GLU A 201 20.23 28.29 -0.28
N GLN A 202 19.98 27.00 -0.55
CA GLN A 202 19.92 25.95 0.47
C GLN A 202 21.32 25.51 0.88
N SER A 203 21.54 25.35 2.20
CA SER A 203 22.81 24.82 2.72
C SER A 203 22.93 23.32 2.48
N VAL A 204 24.14 22.77 2.54
CA VAL A 204 24.35 21.32 2.48
C VAL A 204 23.64 20.61 3.64
N ALA A 205 23.60 21.21 4.83
CA ALA A 205 22.91 20.65 5.98
C ALA A 205 21.40 20.51 5.70
N ASP A 206 20.74 21.57 5.24
CA ASP A 206 19.30 21.55 4.94
C ASP A 206 18.96 20.56 3.81
N TYR A 207 19.82 20.47 2.79
CA TYR A 207 19.66 19.48 1.72
C TYR A 207 19.81 18.05 2.23
N THR A 208 20.74 17.81 3.15
CA THR A 208 20.97 16.49 3.76
C THR A 208 19.79 16.08 4.63
N GLU A 209 19.21 17.00 5.39
CA GLU A 209 17.99 16.74 6.15
C GLU A 209 16.81 16.37 5.24
N GLU A 210 16.62 17.10 4.13
CA GLU A 210 15.62 16.73 3.13
C GLU A 210 15.90 15.35 2.53
N PHE A 211 17.17 15.02 2.24
CA PHE A 211 17.58 13.72 1.71
C PHE A 211 17.24 12.57 2.69
N TYR A 212 17.62 12.69 3.96
CA TYR A 212 17.28 11.69 4.99
C TYR A 212 15.77 11.60 5.24
N LYS A 213 15.05 12.73 5.21
CA LYS A 213 13.58 12.77 5.34
C LYS A 213 12.91 11.92 4.25
N TYR A 214 13.37 12.00 3.00
CA TYR A 214 12.84 11.16 1.91
C TYR A 214 13.35 9.72 1.98
N LEU A 215 14.63 9.49 2.29
CA LEU A 215 15.22 8.16 2.43
C LEU A 215 14.46 7.29 3.45
N ASN A 216 14.21 7.85 4.64
CA ASN A 216 13.49 7.17 5.72
C ASN A 216 12.02 6.88 5.38
N ARG A 217 11.40 7.64 4.46
CA ARG A 217 9.99 7.48 4.08
C ARG A 217 9.79 6.57 2.88
N VAL A 218 10.75 6.54 1.96
CA VAL A 218 10.70 5.70 0.76
C VAL A 218 11.03 4.25 1.08
N ASN A 219 11.74 3.98 2.20
CA ASN A 219 12.13 2.63 2.63
C ASN A 219 12.77 1.81 1.49
N SER A 220 13.61 2.47 0.69
CA SER A 220 14.30 1.88 -0.46
C SER A 220 15.45 0.99 0.00
N ARG A 221 15.50 -0.26 -0.46
CA ARG A 221 16.61 -1.22 -0.25
C ARG A 221 17.79 -0.93 -1.19
N GLU A 222 18.27 0.31 -1.22
CA GLU A 222 19.42 0.68 -2.04
C GLU A 222 20.74 0.42 -1.32
N THR A 223 21.79 0.09 -2.08
CA THR A 223 23.12 -0.06 -1.52
C THR A 223 23.73 1.30 -1.16
N ASP A 224 24.67 1.32 -0.22
CA ASP A 224 25.35 2.56 0.19
C ASP A 224 25.99 3.29 -1.01
N ASP A 225 26.54 2.56 -1.99
CA ASP A 225 27.09 3.15 -3.23
C ASP A 225 26.03 3.86 -4.08
N GLN A 226 24.82 3.30 -4.17
CA GLN A 226 23.70 3.90 -4.89
C GLN A 226 23.20 5.16 -4.17
N LEU A 227 23.12 5.11 -2.84
CA LEU A 227 22.74 6.25 -2.00
C LEU A 227 23.75 7.38 -2.08
N VAL A 228 25.05 7.06 -2.00
CA VAL A 228 26.15 8.04 -2.18
C VAL A 228 26.09 8.64 -3.58
N GLY A 229 25.96 7.82 -4.62
CA GLY A 229 25.85 8.31 -6.00
C GLY A 229 24.67 9.27 -6.19
N ARG A 230 23.52 8.95 -5.59
CA ARG A 230 22.34 9.82 -5.65
C ARG A 230 22.52 11.12 -4.86
N TYR A 231 23.02 11.03 -3.63
CA TYR A 231 23.30 12.20 -2.79
C TYR A 231 24.27 13.16 -3.49
N LEU A 232 25.37 12.63 -4.03
CA LEU A 232 26.35 13.42 -4.78
C LEU A 232 25.72 14.07 -6.03
N SER A 233 24.95 13.32 -6.81
CA SER A 233 24.30 13.82 -8.03
C SER A 233 23.32 14.98 -7.77
N GLY A 234 22.87 15.12 -6.52
CA GLY A 234 21.98 16.19 -6.11
C GLY A 234 22.64 17.39 -5.45
N LEU A 235 23.93 17.33 -5.11
CA LEU A 235 24.67 18.48 -4.59
C LEU A 235 24.93 19.52 -5.69
N LYS A 236 25.19 20.77 -5.28
CA LYS A 236 25.63 21.83 -6.21
C LYS A 236 26.89 21.40 -6.95
N HIS A 237 26.98 21.72 -8.24
CA HIS A 237 28.14 21.38 -9.09
C HIS A 237 29.49 21.74 -8.46
N SER A 238 29.61 22.91 -7.82
CA SER A 238 30.85 23.35 -7.16
C SER A 238 31.29 22.45 -6.00
N ILE A 239 30.36 21.75 -5.36
CA ILE A 239 30.60 20.83 -4.25
C ILE A 239 30.76 19.40 -4.80
N TYR A 240 29.93 19.00 -5.76
CA TYR A 240 30.05 17.73 -6.48
C TYR A 240 31.43 17.56 -7.13
N ASP A 241 31.95 18.59 -7.81
CA ASP A 241 33.26 18.51 -8.48
C ASP A 241 34.41 18.28 -7.49
N GLU A 242 34.30 18.79 -6.25
CA GLU A 242 35.29 18.56 -5.19
C GLU A 242 35.18 17.14 -4.61
N LEU A 243 33.96 16.62 -4.49
CA LEU A 243 33.67 15.30 -3.92
C LEU A 243 33.88 14.16 -4.91
N SER A 244 33.63 14.36 -6.19
CA SER A 244 33.77 13.35 -7.25
C SER A 244 35.20 12.85 -7.43
N LEU A 245 36.18 13.61 -6.94
CA LEU A 245 37.59 13.22 -6.90
C LEU A 245 37.92 12.25 -5.73
N HIS A 246 37.01 12.10 -4.78
CA HIS A 246 37.16 11.23 -3.61
C HIS A 246 36.31 9.97 -3.79
N ARG A 247 36.87 8.81 -3.44
CA ARG A 247 36.10 7.56 -3.39
C ARG A 247 35.38 7.49 -2.05
N LEU A 248 34.06 7.70 -2.09
CA LEU A 248 33.17 7.67 -0.93
C LEU A 248 32.38 6.36 -0.93
N ASN A 249 32.44 5.61 0.17
CA ASN A 249 31.75 4.30 0.28
C ASN A 249 30.62 4.31 1.33
N SER A 250 30.35 5.45 1.96
CA SER A 250 29.30 5.60 2.97
C SER A 250 28.61 6.96 2.84
N LEU A 251 27.30 6.96 3.10
CA LEU A 251 26.49 8.18 3.08
C LEU A 251 26.93 9.19 4.14
N GLU A 252 27.37 8.71 5.32
CA GLU A 252 27.87 9.58 6.39
C GLU A 252 29.18 10.26 5.98
N GLU A 253 30.07 9.53 5.30
CA GLU A 253 31.32 10.07 4.79
C GLU A 253 31.05 11.15 3.71
N ALA A 254 30.12 10.88 2.79
CA ALA A 254 29.72 11.83 1.75
C ALA A 254 29.15 13.13 2.35
N PHE A 255 28.33 13.03 3.40
CA PHE A 255 27.80 14.19 4.12
C PHE A 255 28.90 15.03 4.78
N GLN A 256 29.78 14.39 5.56
CA GLN A 256 30.86 15.09 6.26
C GLN A 256 31.81 15.81 5.30
N MET A 257 32.12 15.19 4.15
CA MET A 257 32.93 15.84 3.13
C MET A 257 32.19 16.98 2.42
N ALA A 258 30.89 16.84 2.17
CA ALA A 258 30.08 17.90 1.56
C ALA A 258 29.98 19.16 2.44
N LEU A 259 29.85 18.99 3.77
CA LEU A 259 29.91 20.11 4.73
C LEU A 259 31.24 20.85 4.68
N LYS A 260 32.35 20.09 4.68
CA LYS A 260 33.71 20.67 4.59
C LYS A 260 33.93 21.43 3.29
N ALA A 261 33.43 20.89 2.17
CA ALA A 261 33.50 21.54 0.86
C ALA A 261 32.68 22.85 0.84
N GLU A 262 31.49 22.88 1.45
CA GLU A 262 30.68 24.09 1.57
C GLU A 262 31.38 25.18 2.42
N GLU A 263 31.96 24.81 3.56
CA GLU A 263 32.69 25.74 4.42
C GLU A 263 33.93 26.33 3.72
N LYS A 264 34.66 25.48 2.97
CA LYS A 264 35.78 25.91 2.14
C LYS A 264 35.34 26.94 1.10
N LEU A 265 34.21 26.72 0.42
CA LEU A 265 33.65 27.66 -0.55
C LEU A 265 33.24 28.99 0.12
N LYS A 266 32.56 28.94 1.27
CA LYS A 266 32.19 30.14 2.07
C LYS A 266 33.42 30.95 2.48
N ARG A 267 34.49 30.28 2.94
CA ARG A 267 35.77 30.92 3.30
C ARG A 267 36.48 31.55 2.11
N MET A 268 36.43 30.92 0.93
CA MET A 268 36.99 31.52 -0.29
C MET A 268 36.21 32.78 -0.73
N LEU A 269 34.89 32.75 -0.62
CA LEU A 269 34.03 33.92 -0.90
C LEU A 269 34.28 35.05 0.11
N SER A 270 34.36 34.74 1.41
CA SER A 270 34.69 35.71 2.47
C SER A 270 36.06 36.38 2.25
N LYS A 271 37.09 35.62 1.86
CA LYS A 271 38.41 36.19 1.50
C LYS A 271 38.35 37.10 0.27
N ARG A 272 37.53 36.79 -0.74
CA ARG A 272 37.32 37.67 -1.90
C ARG A 272 36.61 38.97 -1.51
N PHE A 273 35.62 38.93 -0.62
CA PHE A 273 34.95 40.13 -0.10
C PHE A 273 35.86 40.98 0.81
N SER A 274 36.70 40.34 1.63
CA SER A 274 37.70 41.02 2.47
C SER A 274 38.71 41.82 1.62
N ASN A 275 39.16 41.23 0.51
CA ASN A 275 40.10 41.86 -0.42
C ASN A 275 39.45 42.94 -1.30
N ALA A 276 38.12 42.91 -1.47
CA ALA A 276 37.38 43.97 -2.18
C ALA A 276 37.16 45.21 -1.30
N ILE A 277 37.09 45.05 0.03
CA ILE A 277 36.90 46.16 0.99
C ILE A 277 38.22 46.86 1.32
N SER A 278 39.38 46.18 1.24
CA SER A 278 40.70 46.80 1.42
C SER A 278 41.21 47.58 0.21
N GLY A 279 40.40 47.71 -0.84
CA GLY A 279 40.80 48.16 -2.18
C GLY A 279 40.15 49.45 -2.66
N THR A 280 39.66 50.36 -1.80
CA THR A 280 39.19 51.69 -2.23
C THR A 280 39.41 52.76 -1.15
N SER A 281 40.65 53.21 -1.02
CA SER A 281 40.96 54.52 -0.45
C SER A 281 41.56 55.40 -1.55
N LYS A 282 40.75 56.32 -2.10
CA LYS A 282 41.08 57.72 -2.46
C LYS A 282 40.07 58.27 -3.46
N GLU A 283 39.56 59.45 -3.11
CA GLU A 283 38.91 60.46 -3.98
C GLU A 283 37.57 60.07 -4.63
N GLY A 284 36.51 60.87 -4.61
CA GLY A 284 36.27 62.21 -4.09
C GLY A 284 34.83 62.60 -4.46
N GLN A 285 34.15 63.23 -3.50
CA GLN A 285 33.09 64.23 -3.65
C GLN A 285 31.86 64.00 -4.58
N ARG A 286 30.70 64.18 -3.91
CA ARG A 286 29.48 64.91 -4.31
C ARG A 286 28.26 64.15 -4.84
N ASN A 287 27.28 64.11 -3.92
CA ASN A 287 25.91 64.63 -4.04
C ASN A 287 24.90 63.96 -4.98
N SER A 288 23.96 63.28 -4.33
CA SER A 288 22.51 63.56 -4.31
C SER A 288 21.80 63.82 -5.65
N LYS A 289 20.88 62.92 -6.01
CA LYS A 289 19.42 63.14 -6.11
C LYS A 289 18.80 62.18 -7.14
N LEU A 290 17.80 61.44 -6.68
CA LEU A 290 16.68 60.95 -7.52
C LEU A 290 16.01 62.15 -8.22
N PRO A 291 15.48 62.02 -9.46
CA PRO A 291 14.13 61.45 -9.58
C PRO A 291 13.76 60.74 -10.93
N ARG A 292 12.85 59.75 -10.79
CA ARG A 292 11.53 59.62 -11.44
C ARG A 292 11.35 59.73 -12.97
N GLN A 293 10.85 58.61 -13.54
CA GLN A 293 9.84 58.40 -14.60
C GLN A 293 9.83 59.26 -15.89
N LYS A 294 9.91 58.57 -17.05
CA LYS A 294 8.87 58.44 -18.12
C LYS A 294 9.55 57.89 -19.40
N VAL A 295 9.11 56.74 -19.94
CA VAL A 295 8.05 56.52 -20.96
C VAL A 295 8.44 56.97 -22.38
N ALA A 296 8.37 55.97 -23.28
CA ALA A 296 8.10 55.98 -24.73
C ALA A 296 9.20 56.37 -25.73
N GLY A 297 9.25 55.59 -26.83
CA GLY A 297 9.60 56.12 -28.15
C GLY A 297 10.62 55.33 -28.96
N GLU A 298 10.15 54.26 -29.59
CA GLU A 298 10.41 53.81 -30.97
C GLU A 298 11.57 54.40 -31.83
N SER A 299 12.26 53.43 -32.47
CA SER A 299 12.66 53.40 -33.89
C SER A 299 13.97 54.05 -34.38
N LYS A 300 14.83 53.12 -34.83
CA LYS A 300 15.47 53.03 -36.16
C LYS A 300 16.79 53.76 -36.47
N ASP A 301 17.59 52.93 -37.16
CA ASP A 301 18.57 53.19 -38.21
C ASP A 301 20.07 53.32 -37.89
N GLN A 302 20.73 52.24 -38.34
CA GLN A 302 22.05 52.04 -38.93
C GLN A 302 22.85 53.29 -39.36
N MET A 303 24.15 53.30 -39.02
CA MET A 303 25.31 53.24 -39.93
C MET A 303 26.58 53.72 -39.17
N SER A 304 27.55 52.83 -38.95
CA SER A 304 28.83 52.74 -39.67
C SER A 304 29.73 53.98 -39.49
N THR A 305 30.83 53.88 -38.74
CA THR A 305 32.25 53.80 -39.19
C THR A 305 33.04 54.57 -38.11
N SER A 306 34.31 54.38 -37.74
CA SER A 306 35.44 53.61 -38.25
C SER A 306 36.57 53.69 -37.20
N HIS A 307 37.29 52.58 -37.03
CA HIS A 307 38.76 52.46 -36.95
C HIS A 307 39.53 52.89 -35.68
N GLY A 308 40.30 51.93 -35.13
CA GLY A 308 41.41 52.18 -34.21
C GLY A 308 41.94 50.91 -33.52
N LYS A 309 42.72 50.10 -34.24
CA LYS A 309 43.34 48.80 -33.86
C LYS A 309 44.42 48.91 -32.76
N VAL A 310 44.65 47.84 -31.98
CA VAL A 310 45.89 47.00 -31.82
C VAL A 310 45.52 45.78 -30.92
N GLN A 311 45.40 44.52 -31.36
CA GLN A 311 46.35 43.46 -31.82
C GLN A 311 46.85 42.49 -30.70
N LYS A 312 46.44 41.20 -30.79
CA LYS A 312 47.26 40.01 -30.46
C LYS A 312 46.71 38.76 -31.18
N GLN A 313 47.62 37.86 -31.54
CA GLN A 313 47.57 36.89 -32.65
C GLN A 313 47.02 35.49 -32.27
N GLY A 314 46.43 34.81 -33.26
CA GLY A 314 46.18 33.36 -33.32
C GLY A 314 45.70 32.99 -34.73
N GLY A 315 46.49 32.25 -35.50
CA GLY A 315 46.27 31.98 -36.93
C GLY A 315 45.15 30.97 -37.20
N THR A 316 44.41 31.16 -38.30
CA THR A 316 43.34 30.25 -38.75
C THR A 316 43.80 29.38 -39.93
N THR A 317 43.70 28.06 -39.77
CA THR A 317 43.86 27.04 -40.82
C THR A 317 42.59 26.91 -41.68
N CYS A 318 42.75 26.61 -42.98
CA CYS A 318 41.63 26.41 -43.90
C CYS A 318 41.01 25.02 -43.73
N PHE A 319 39.76 24.94 -43.28
CA PHE A 319 39.04 23.67 -43.03
C PHE A 319 38.79 22.77 -44.26
N ARG A 320 39.14 23.22 -45.47
CA ARG A 320 38.95 22.43 -46.71
C ARG A 320 40.23 21.76 -47.20
N CYS A 321 41.39 22.37 -46.98
CA CYS A 321 42.69 21.86 -47.46
C CYS A 321 43.77 21.78 -46.37
N GLY A 322 43.48 22.27 -45.17
CA GLY A 322 44.38 22.21 -44.02
C GLY A 322 45.49 23.28 -43.96
N LEU A 323 45.65 24.13 -44.99
CA LEU A 323 46.72 25.12 -45.05
C LEU A 323 46.35 26.44 -44.35
N GLU A 324 47.32 27.06 -43.67
CA GLU A 324 47.16 28.37 -43.00
C GLU A 324 47.22 29.53 -44.01
N GLY A 325 46.52 30.63 -43.70
CA GLY A 325 46.62 31.88 -44.46
C GLY A 325 45.43 32.24 -45.35
N HIS A 326 44.40 31.39 -45.46
CA HIS A 326 43.13 31.72 -46.15
C HIS A 326 41.96 30.95 -45.52
N ARG A 327 40.72 31.41 -45.73
CA ARG A 327 39.51 30.72 -45.25
C ARG A 327 38.88 29.83 -46.34
N ALA A 328 38.03 28.89 -45.94
CA ALA A 328 37.50 27.83 -46.83
C ALA A 328 36.79 28.34 -48.10
N TYR A 329 36.23 29.55 -48.11
CA TYR A 329 35.59 30.14 -49.30
C TYR A 329 36.58 30.79 -50.28
N GLU A 330 37.82 31.02 -49.86
CA GLU A 330 38.93 31.61 -50.63
C GLU A 330 39.94 30.54 -51.08
N CYS A 331 39.60 29.26 -50.89
CA CYS A 331 40.51 28.16 -51.17
C CYS A 331 40.78 28.00 -52.67
N PRO A 332 42.04 28.08 -53.13
CA PRO A 332 42.38 28.00 -54.55
C PRO A 332 42.14 26.61 -55.17
N LYS A 333 41.89 25.57 -54.36
CA LYS A 333 41.53 24.20 -54.82
C LYS A 333 40.01 23.96 -54.94
N ARG A 334 39.25 24.98 -55.33
CA ARG A 334 37.77 24.92 -55.41
C ARG A 334 37.31 24.24 -56.72
N GLY A 335 37.61 22.95 -56.93
CA GLY A 335 37.11 22.29 -58.14
C GLY A 335 37.67 20.92 -58.55
N GLN A 336 38.21 20.08 -57.67
CA GLN A 336 38.57 18.70 -58.02
C GLN A 336 37.76 17.69 -57.20
N GLU A 337 36.71 17.16 -57.82
CA GLU A 337 35.97 15.97 -57.38
C GLU A 337 36.80 14.71 -57.63
N THR A 338 36.77 13.76 -56.68
CA THR A 338 37.09 12.36 -56.96
C THR A 338 35.78 11.60 -57.08
N ARG A 339 35.40 11.35 -58.34
CA ARG A 339 34.39 10.36 -58.75
C ARG A 339 35.00 8.97 -58.61
N VAL A 340 34.26 8.01 -58.06
CA VAL A 340 34.46 6.59 -58.34
C VAL A 340 33.10 5.99 -58.70
N ASN A 341 33.15 5.15 -59.73
CA ASN A 341 32.11 4.84 -60.70
C ASN A 341 31.04 3.85 -60.20
N LEU A 342 29.82 4.05 -60.70
CA LEU A 342 28.83 2.99 -60.96
C LEU A 342 29.28 2.22 -62.20
N ILE A 343 29.24 0.89 -62.15
CA ILE A 343 29.14 0.01 -63.31
C ILE A 343 27.84 -0.77 -63.13
N GLU A 344 26.95 -0.63 -64.11
CA GLU A 344 25.80 -1.49 -64.34
C GLU A 344 26.31 -2.77 -65.02
N GLU A 345 25.98 -3.96 -64.49
CA GLU A 345 25.68 -5.16 -65.28
C GLU A 345 24.59 -5.97 -64.55
N ASP A 346 23.82 -6.69 -65.35
CA ASP A 346 22.47 -7.20 -65.16
C ASP A 346 22.49 -8.73 -65.06
N ASP A 347 22.08 -9.28 -63.91
CA ASP A 347 21.67 -10.67 -63.81
C ASP A 347 20.87 -10.93 -62.52
N GLY A 348 19.63 -11.37 -62.72
CA GLY A 348 18.65 -11.60 -61.66
C GLY A 348 19.09 -12.61 -60.62
N GLN A 349 19.12 -12.16 -59.37
CA GLN A 349 19.23 -13.02 -58.18
C GLN A 349 18.27 -12.47 -57.11
N GLU A 350 17.56 -13.38 -56.45
CA GLU A 350 16.57 -13.08 -55.40
C GLU A 350 17.11 -12.04 -54.41
N ILE A 351 16.29 -11.02 -54.12
CA ILE A 351 16.63 -9.94 -53.19
C ILE A 351 16.69 -10.53 -51.78
N GLY A 352 17.86 -11.02 -51.40
CA GLY A 352 18.22 -11.29 -50.02
C GLY A 352 18.22 -9.99 -49.23
N GLU A 353 17.80 -10.07 -47.97
CA GLU A 353 17.90 -8.95 -47.03
C GLU A 353 19.35 -8.46 -46.96
N PRO A 354 19.59 -7.14 -46.94
CA PRO A 354 20.95 -6.61 -46.84
C PRO A 354 21.56 -7.05 -45.50
N VAL A 355 22.63 -7.84 -45.58
CA VAL A 355 23.45 -8.17 -44.41
C VAL A 355 24.38 -7.00 -44.16
N TYR A 356 24.27 -6.38 -42.99
CA TYR A 356 25.13 -5.29 -42.56
C TYR A 356 26.22 -5.85 -41.64
N ASP A 357 27.49 -5.61 -41.97
CA ASP A 357 28.62 -6.16 -41.21
C ASP A 357 28.85 -5.40 -39.89
N THR A 358 28.29 -4.19 -39.74
CA THR A 358 28.39 -3.39 -38.51
C THR A 358 27.15 -2.54 -38.20
N ALA A 359 26.85 -2.34 -36.91
CA ALA A 359 25.76 -1.47 -36.43
C ALA A 359 25.87 0.00 -36.93
N GLY A 360 27.07 0.45 -37.33
CA GLY A 360 27.28 1.77 -37.91
C GLY A 360 26.74 1.90 -39.33
N GLU A 361 26.79 0.83 -40.12
CA GLU A 361 26.31 0.79 -41.51
C GLU A 361 24.78 0.75 -41.58
N GLU A 362 24.15 -0.01 -40.68
CA GLU A 362 22.70 0.01 -40.49
C GLU A 362 22.20 1.40 -40.13
N PHE A 363 22.89 2.08 -39.21
CA PHE A 363 22.52 3.42 -38.80
C PHE A 363 22.69 4.43 -39.95
N ALA A 364 23.79 4.35 -40.71
CA ALA A 364 24.03 5.22 -41.85
C ALA A 364 22.96 5.03 -42.94
N TYR A 365 22.57 3.78 -43.24
CA TYR A 365 21.52 3.50 -44.21
C TYR A 365 20.17 4.06 -43.74
N ASN A 366 19.75 3.73 -42.52
CA ASN A 366 18.46 4.13 -41.94
C ASN A 366 18.34 5.64 -41.65
N SER A 367 19.46 6.38 -41.61
CA SER A 367 19.52 7.83 -41.44
C SER A 367 19.76 8.61 -42.73
N SER A 368 20.01 7.93 -43.86
CA SER A 368 20.22 8.56 -45.16
C SER A 368 18.89 8.81 -45.88
N LYS A 369 18.73 9.96 -46.56
CA LYS A 369 17.49 10.25 -47.31
C LYS A 369 17.42 9.39 -48.57
N ASN A 370 16.35 8.62 -48.68
CA ASN A 370 16.09 7.85 -49.89
C ASN A 370 15.58 8.81 -50.99
N ARG A 371 16.14 8.66 -52.21
CA ARG A 371 15.85 9.56 -53.34
C ARG A 371 14.39 9.51 -53.79
N SER A 372 13.73 8.36 -53.68
CA SER A 372 12.35 8.19 -54.15
C SER A 372 11.32 8.71 -53.16
N THR A 373 11.55 8.50 -51.85
CA THR A 373 10.62 8.94 -50.80
C THR A 373 10.93 10.35 -50.29
N GLN A 374 12.10 10.90 -50.62
CA GLN A 374 12.65 12.17 -50.10
C GLN A 374 12.75 12.22 -48.56
N LYS A 375 12.60 11.07 -47.90
CA LYS A 375 12.62 10.89 -46.45
C LYS A 375 13.61 9.79 -46.07
N VAL A 376 14.08 9.81 -44.82
CA VAL A 376 14.97 8.75 -44.32
C VAL A 376 14.13 7.49 -44.03
N PRO A 377 14.59 6.28 -44.36
CA PRO A 377 13.82 5.04 -44.18
C PRO A 377 13.21 4.90 -42.77
N PHE A 378 13.96 5.26 -41.73
CA PHE A 378 13.49 5.23 -40.34
C PHE A 378 12.34 6.20 -40.05
N GLU A 379 12.32 7.38 -40.69
CA GLU A 379 11.22 8.36 -40.54
C GLU A 379 9.95 7.89 -41.25
N VAL A 380 10.11 7.18 -42.37
CA VAL A 380 8.96 6.59 -43.07
C VAL A 380 8.32 5.48 -42.23
N ALA A 381 9.12 4.66 -41.57
CA ALA A 381 8.62 3.56 -40.72
C ALA A 381 8.06 4.04 -39.38
N TYR A 382 8.70 5.02 -38.73
CA TYR A 382 8.42 5.38 -37.33
C TYR A 382 7.98 6.84 -37.12
N GLY A 383 7.80 7.62 -38.19
CA GLY A 383 7.28 8.99 -38.14
C GLY A 383 8.25 10.05 -37.60
N ARG A 384 9.51 9.69 -37.31
CA ARG A 384 10.57 10.61 -36.86
C ARG A 384 11.94 10.16 -37.35
N ALA A 385 12.88 11.08 -37.56
CA ALA A 385 14.26 10.75 -37.96
C ALA A 385 15.02 10.04 -36.80
N PRO A 386 16.00 9.17 -37.11
CA PRO A 386 16.78 8.46 -36.10
C PRO A 386 17.72 9.44 -35.38
N SER A 387 17.81 9.34 -34.06
CA SER A 387 18.59 10.26 -33.22
C SER A 387 20.09 10.09 -33.47
N HIS A 388 20.79 11.15 -33.88
CA HIS A 388 22.22 11.10 -34.12
C HIS A 388 23.01 11.10 -32.80
N ILE A 389 24.26 10.58 -32.81
CA ILE A 389 25.14 10.59 -31.62
C ILE A 389 25.33 12.00 -31.06
N LEU A 390 25.31 13.02 -31.93
CA LEU A 390 25.40 14.44 -31.55
C LEU A 390 24.11 14.98 -30.92
N ASP A 391 22.94 14.37 -31.17
CA ASP A 391 21.67 14.73 -30.54
C ASP A 391 21.55 14.17 -29.11
N ARG A 392 22.42 13.21 -28.74
CA ARG A 392 22.55 12.65 -27.39
C ARG A 392 23.61 13.36 -26.55
N VAL A 393 24.36 14.29 -27.11
CA VAL A 393 25.30 15.13 -26.36
C VAL A 393 24.51 16.29 -25.74
N PRO A 394 24.51 16.45 -24.40
CA PRO A 394 23.84 17.59 -23.78
C PRO A 394 24.50 18.88 -24.28
N ILE A 395 23.77 19.69 -25.02
CA ILE A 395 24.25 21.02 -25.40
C ILE A 395 24.36 21.84 -24.11
N PRO A 396 25.51 22.48 -23.83
CA PRO A 396 25.63 23.39 -22.70
C PRO A 396 24.57 24.49 -22.83
N ASN A 397 23.72 24.60 -21.81
CA ASN A 397 22.64 25.56 -21.77
C ASN A 397 23.23 26.98 -21.72
N LEU A 398 23.44 27.59 -22.88
CA LEU A 398 24.00 28.94 -23.05
C LEU A 398 22.95 30.01 -22.73
N GLY A 399 22.19 29.85 -21.64
CA GLY A 399 21.47 30.92 -20.93
C GLY A 399 20.63 31.90 -21.76
N LYS A 400 20.22 31.54 -22.98
CA LYS A 400 19.39 32.36 -23.84
C LYS A 400 18.30 31.46 -24.39
N SER A 401 17.14 31.56 -23.76
CA SER A 401 15.86 31.10 -24.28
C SER A 401 15.69 31.59 -25.71
N SER A 402 15.23 30.72 -26.61
CA SER A 402 14.76 31.17 -27.94
C SER A 402 13.62 32.16 -27.70
N MET A 403 13.64 33.26 -28.47
CA MET A 403 12.66 34.34 -28.34
C MET A 403 11.24 33.80 -28.63
N GLU A 404 11.13 32.84 -29.54
CA GLU A 404 9.90 32.12 -29.86
C GLU A 404 9.42 31.23 -28.71
N ALA A 405 10.34 30.62 -27.96
CA ALA A 405 10.00 29.83 -26.77
C ALA A 405 9.53 30.71 -25.60
N GLU A 406 10.10 31.91 -25.45
CA GLU A 406 9.64 32.91 -24.48
C GLU A 406 8.27 33.49 -24.86
N GLU A 407 8.04 33.76 -26.14
CA GLU A 407 6.75 34.22 -26.66
C GLU A 407 5.66 33.16 -26.46
N LEU A 408 5.95 31.89 -26.76
CA LEU A 408 5.02 30.79 -26.50
C LEU A 408 4.73 30.64 -25.00
N ALA A 409 5.76 30.73 -24.14
CA ALA A 409 5.57 30.66 -22.70
C ALA A 409 4.79 31.87 -22.14
N ALA A 410 4.92 33.05 -22.75
CA ALA A 410 4.13 34.22 -22.41
C ALA A 410 2.67 34.04 -22.83
N HIS A 411 2.43 33.55 -24.05
CA HIS A 411 1.09 33.27 -24.57
C HIS A 411 0.34 32.23 -23.74
N VAL A 412 1.02 31.15 -23.33
CA VAL A 412 0.43 30.11 -22.48
C VAL A 412 0.07 30.67 -21.09
N ARG A 413 0.90 31.55 -20.52
CA ARG A 413 0.58 32.23 -19.25
C ARG A 413 -0.64 33.13 -19.38
N GLU A 414 -0.76 33.86 -20.48
CA GLU A 414 -1.93 34.71 -20.75
C GLU A 414 -3.22 33.89 -20.88
N ILE A 415 -3.17 32.75 -21.58
CA ILE A 415 -4.30 31.81 -21.66
C ILE A 415 -4.72 31.34 -20.25
N TYR A 416 -3.78 30.97 -19.40
CA TYR A 416 -4.10 30.52 -18.04
C TYR A 416 -4.73 31.62 -17.17
N GLU A 417 -4.23 32.85 -17.28
CA GLU A 417 -4.81 34.00 -16.58
C GLU A 417 -6.25 34.25 -17.06
N GLN A 418 -6.48 34.16 -18.37
CA GLN A 418 -7.80 34.34 -18.98
C GLN A 418 -8.79 33.25 -18.55
N VAL A 419 -8.37 31.98 -18.53
CA VAL A 419 -9.21 30.87 -18.05
C VAL A 419 -9.57 31.05 -16.58
N ARG A 420 -8.61 31.46 -15.75
CA ARG A 420 -8.83 31.74 -14.33
C ARG A 420 -9.85 32.86 -14.12
N LEU A 421 -9.77 33.93 -14.89
CA LEU A 421 -10.74 35.03 -14.87
C LEU A 421 -12.14 34.57 -15.30
N ASN A 422 -12.23 33.81 -16.39
CA ASN A 422 -13.50 33.28 -16.90
C ASN A 422 -14.19 32.37 -15.88
N LEU A 423 -13.43 31.50 -15.20
CA LEU A 423 -13.96 30.63 -14.14
C LEU A 423 -14.48 31.43 -12.94
N LYS A 424 -13.76 32.49 -12.55
CA LYS A 424 -14.21 33.39 -11.48
C LYS A 424 -15.51 34.09 -11.86
N GLU A 425 -15.59 34.63 -13.07
CA GLU A 425 -16.80 35.30 -13.56
C GLU A 425 -17.98 34.35 -13.68
N ALA A 426 -17.76 33.11 -14.15
CA ALA A 426 -18.78 32.07 -14.22
C ALA A 426 -19.31 31.72 -12.82
N ASN A 427 -18.43 31.51 -11.84
CA ASN A 427 -18.82 31.25 -10.46
C ASN A 427 -19.63 32.41 -9.85
N ASP A 428 -19.20 33.65 -10.10
CA ASP A 428 -19.95 34.83 -9.65
C ASP A 428 -21.32 34.94 -10.33
N ARG A 429 -21.43 34.52 -11.60
CA ARG A 429 -22.70 34.48 -12.35
C ARG A 429 -23.64 33.40 -11.83
N TYR A 430 -23.12 32.20 -11.54
CA TYR A 430 -23.88 31.13 -10.89
C TYR A 430 -24.37 31.55 -9.52
N LYS A 431 -23.51 32.17 -8.71
CA LYS A 431 -23.87 32.72 -7.40
C LYS A 431 -24.96 33.78 -7.52
N ARG A 432 -24.81 34.79 -8.39
CA ARG A 432 -25.84 35.82 -8.61
C ARG A 432 -27.17 35.24 -9.06
N THR A 433 -27.15 34.22 -9.91
CA THR A 433 -28.38 33.58 -10.42
C THR A 433 -29.06 32.72 -9.36
N ALA A 434 -28.28 32.06 -8.49
CA ALA A 434 -28.79 31.31 -7.35
C ALA A 434 -29.35 32.25 -6.26
N ASP A 435 -28.60 33.30 -5.91
CA ASP A 435 -28.99 34.30 -4.91
C ASP A 435 -30.21 35.12 -5.38
N ALA A 436 -30.32 35.46 -6.67
CA ALA A 436 -31.49 36.15 -7.22
C ALA A 436 -32.80 35.36 -7.10
N LYS A 437 -32.72 34.03 -6.91
CA LYS A 437 -33.88 33.14 -6.71
C LYS A 437 -34.11 32.80 -5.23
N ARG A 438 -33.24 33.27 -4.32
CA ARG A 438 -33.34 33.00 -2.89
C ARG A 438 -34.37 33.93 -2.27
N ARG A 439 -35.27 33.35 -1.46
CA ARG A 439 -36.24 34.12 -0.67
C ARG A 439 -35.63 34.40 0.70
N ASP A 440 -35.39 35.66 1.02
CA ASP A 440 -35.00 36.10 2.37
C ASP A 440 -36.27 36.28 3.21
N VAL A 441 -36.58 35.25 3.99
CA VAL A 441 -37.70 35.24 4.94
C VAL A 441 -37.11 34.83 6.27
N GLU A 442 -37.34 35.60 7.33
CA GLU A 442 -37.01 35.20 8.70
C GLU A 442 -38.29 35.15 9.53
N PHE A 443 -38.35 34.20 10.47
CA PHE A 443 -39.48 34.06 11.38
C PHE A 443 -38.98 34.07 12.84
N HIS A 444 -39.85 34.46 13.76
CA HIS A 444 -39.53 34.54 15.19
C HIS A 444 -40.28 33.50 16.02
N GLU A 445 -39.76 33.20 17.21
CA GLU A 445 -40.40 32.28 18.16
C GLU A 445 -41.77 32.83 18.58
N GLY A 446 -42.81 32.00 18.50
CA GLY A 446 -44.20 32.39 18.76
C GLY A 446 -45.01 32.79 17.51
N GLU A 447 -44.38 32.99 16.35
CA GLU A 447 -45.06 33.37 15.12
C GLU A 447 -45.81 32.19 14.48
N LEU A 448 -46.98 32.47 13.87
CA LEU A 448 -47.79 31.46 13.18
C LEU A 448 -47.37 31.36 11.71
N VAL A 449 -47.08 30.13 11.27
CA VAL A 449 -46.65 29.84 9.91
C VAL A 449 -47.44 28.68 9.30
N MET A 450 -47.56 28.69 7.98
CA MET A 450 -48.03 27.56 7.19
C MET A 450 -46.84 26.72 6.74
N VAL A 451 -46.95 25.41 6.86
CA VAL A 451 -45.91 24.44 6.56
C VAL A 451 -46.22 23.73 5.26
N TYR A 452 -45.25 23.63 4.37
CA TYR A 452 -45.35 22.79 3.19
C TYR A 452 -44.82 21.38 3.46
N LEU A 453 -45.71 20.39 3.39
CA LEU A 453 -45.38 18.97 3.55
C LEU A 453 -44.96 18.38 2.21
N ARG A 454 -43.71 17.92 2.13
CA ARG A 454 -43.17 17.17 1.00
C ARG A 454 -43.64 15.71 1.02
N LYS A 455 -43.51 15.00 -0.11
CA LYS A 455 -44.03 13.64 -0.32
C LYS A 455 -43.56 12.68 0.78
N GLU A 456 -42.29 12.77 1.15
CA GLU A 456 -41.60 11.96 2.15
C GLU A 456 -42.10 12.15 3.59
N ARG A 457 -42.90 13.19 3.88
CA ARG A 457 -43.48 13.44 5.21
C ARG A 457 -44.93 12.98 5.34
N PHE A 458 -45.49 12.31 4.34
CA PHE A 458 -46.79 11.66 4.46
C PHE A 458 -46.60 10.18 4.83
N PRO A 459 -47.46 9.61 5.70
CA PRO A 459 -47.48 8.16 5.94
C PRO A 459 -47.60 7.38 4.62
N ALA A 460 -46.89 6.25 4.52
CA ALA A 460 -46.88 5.41 3.32
C ALA A 460 -48.30 5.09 2.85
N GLY A 461 -48.57 5.25 1.55
CA GLY A 461 -49.90 5.03 0.95
C GLY A 461 -50.90 6.20 1.07
N THR A 462 -50.65 7.22 1.90
CA THR A 462 -51.62 8.33 2.09
C THR A 462 -51.39 9.55 1.19
N TYR A 463 -50.30 9.59 0.42
CA TYR A 463 -49.99 10.68 -0.50
C TYR A 463 -50.62 10.47 -1.89
N HIS A 464 -51.34 11.47 -2.37
CA HIS A 464 -51.81 11.54 -3.76
C HIS A 464 -51.63 12.98 -4.28
N LYS A 465 -51.53 13.14 -5.61
CA LYS A 465 -51.15 14.41 -6.26
C LYS A 465 -52.08 15.60 -5.90
N LEU A 466 -53.34 15.31 -5.54
CA LEU A 466 -54.37 16.29 -5.19
C LEU A 466 -54.49 16.57 -3.68
N LYS A 467 -53.72 15.88 -2.83
CA LYS A 467 -53.79 16.10 -1.38
C LYS A 467 -53.24 17.48 -1.02
N ASN A 468 -53.88 18.14 -0.04
CA ASN A 468 -53.42 19.43 0.47
C ASN A 468 -51.99 19.31 1.01
N LYS A 469 -51.07 20.05 0.38
CA LYS A 469 -49.63 20.03 0.71
C LYS A 469 -49.25 21.10 1.73
N LYS A 470 -50.13 22.05 2.01
CA LYS A 470 -49.93 23.07 3.05
C LYS A 470 -50.73 22.69 4.29
N PHE A 471 -50.06 22.69 5.43
CA PHE A 471 -50.60 22.36 6.74
C PHE A 471 -50.34 23.52 7.71
N GLY A 472 -51.33 23.91 8.50
CA GLY A 472 -51.21 25.01 9.48
C GLY A 472 -52.55 25.72 9.71
N PRO A 473 -52.58 26.73 10.60
CA PRO A 473 -51.44 27.44 11.19
C PRO A 473 -50.69 26.62 12.26
N CYS A 474 -49.36 26.64 12.21
CA CYS A 474 -48.47 26.03 13.20
C CYS A 474 -47.63 27.12 13.87
N ARG A 475 -47.43 27.04 15.20
CA ARG A 475 -46.62 28.01 15.94
C ARG A 475 -45.14 27.62 15.90
N ILE A 476 -44.25 28.60 15.70
CA ILE A 476 -42.81 28.38 15.83
C ILE A 476 -42.45 28.29 17.32
N LEU A 477 -41.89 27.15 17.73
CA LEU A 477 -41.42 26.93 19.10
C LEU A 477 -39.99 27.43 19.29
N LYS A 478 -39.09 27.17 18.32
CA LYS A 478 -37.67 27.50 18.45
C LYS A 478 -36.98 27.71 17.10
N LYS A 479 -36.11 28.72 16.99
CA LYS A 479 -35.16 28.85 15.86
C LYS A 479 -33.90 28.03 16.18
N ILE A 480 -33.68 26.93 15.45
CA ILE A 480 -32.53 26.03 15.67
C ILE A 480 -31.29 26.56 14.96
N GLY A 481 -31.46 27.22 13.81
CA GLY A 481 -30.38 27.84 13.04
C GLY A 481 -30.91 28.74 11.92
N PRO A 482 -30.06 29.32 11.07
CA PRO A 482 -30.49 30.27 10.03
C PRO A 482 -31.47 29.66 9.02
N ASN A 483 -31.45 28.33 8.82
CA ASN A 483 -32.29 27.63 7.86
C ASN A 483 -33.29 26.64 8.47
N ALA A 484 -33.36 26.49 9.81
CA ALA A 484 -34.13 25.43 10.45
C ALA A 484 -34.91 25.91 11.67
N TYR A 485 -36.21 25.60 11.70
CA TYR A 485 -37.16 26.01 12.73
C TYR A 485 -37.94 24.80 13.26
N GLN A 486 -38.23 24.81 14.56
CA GLN A 486 -39.08 23.81 15.21
C GLN A 486 -40.49 24.35 15.39
N LEU A 487 -41.50 23.55 15.05
CA LEU A 487 -42.91 23.93 15.07
C LEU A 487 -43.74 23.08 16.04
N GLU A 488 -44.85 23.65 16.49
CA GLU A 488 -45.87 22.98 17.27
C GLU A 488 -46.85 22.25 16.34
N LEU A 489 -46.77 20.92 16.30
CA LEU A 489 -47.62 20.06 15.46
C LEU A 489 -48.52 19.17 16.33
N PRO A 490 -49.75 18.85 15.88
CA PRO A 490 -50.60 17.86 16.55
C PRO A 490 -49.91 16.49 16.71
N PRO A 491 -50.00 15.86 17.89
CA PRO A 491 -49.38 14.56 18.16
C PRO A 491 -49.79 13.45 17.17
N ALA A 492 -51.00 13.53 16.62
CA ALA A 492 -51.56 12.56 15.69
C ALA A 492 -50.84 12.49 14.32
N MET A 493 -50.03 13.49 13.95
CA MET A 493 -49.35 13.48 12.65
C MET A 493 -48.09 12.61 12.59
N GLY A 494 -47.43 12.31 13.72
CA GLY A 494 -46.26 11.43 13.74
C GLY A 494 -45.04 11.90 12.91
N ILE A 495 -44.98 13.17 12.49
CA ILE A 495 -43.87 13.75 11.71
C ILE A 495 -42.92 14.58 12.58
N SER A 496 -41.64 14.63 12.20
CA SER A 496 -40.65 15.46 12.90
C SER A 496 -41.06 16.94 12.89
N PRO A 497 -41.03 17.64 14.05
CA PRO A 497 -41.44 19.04 14.17
C PRO A 497 -40.44 20.04 13.57
N VAL A 498 -39.31 19.60 13.01
CA VAL A 498 -38.27 20.47 12.46
C VAL A 498 -38.40 20.62 10.94
N PHE A 499 -38.45 21.87 10.48
CA PHE A 499 -38.65 22.25 9.08
C PHE A 499 -37.60 23.24 8.60
N ASN A 500 -37.29 23.16 7.30
CA ASN A 500 -36.42 24.12 6.64
C ASN A 500 -37.19 25.42 6.36
N ILE A 501 -36.51 26.56 6.44
CA ILE A 501 -37.09 27.88 6.17
C ILE A 501 -37.77 27.99 4.78
N SER A 502 -37.27 27.24 3.80
CA SER A 502 -37.85 27.18 2.45
C SER A 502 -39.22 26.50 2.38
N ASP A 503 -39.57 25.69 3.38
CA ASP A 503 -40.85 24.99 3.47
C ASP A 503 -41.86 25.76 4.36
N LEU A 504 -41.50 26.94 4.88
CA LEU A 504 -42.34 27.78 5.74
C LEU A 504 -42.88 28.99 4.99
N TYR A 505 -44.14 29.34 5.28
CA TYR A 505 -44.85 30.47 4.69
C TYR A 505 -45.52 31.30 5.78
N PRO A 506 -45.52 32.65 5.67
CA PRO A 506 -46.25 33.49 6.60
C PRO A 506 -47.74 33.14 6.62
N TYR A 507 -48.34 33.11 7.81
CA TYR A 507 -49.78 32.97 7.96
C TYR A 507 -50.45 34.36 7.93
N HIS A 508 -51.46 34.55 7.08
CA HIS A 508 -52.16 35.83 6.88
C HIS A 508 -53.65 35.79 7.25
N GLY A 509 -54.09 34.83 8.06
CA GLY A 509 -55.49 34.71 8.48
C GLY A 509 -55.83 35.54 9.72
N GLU A 510 -57.10 36.00 9.84
CA GLU A 510 -57.58 36.61 11.08
C GLU A 510 -57.73 35.58 12.21
N PRO A 511 -57.44 35.93 13.48
CA PRO A 511 -57.43 34.99 14.61
C PRO A 511 -58.78 34.34 14.97
N SER A 512 -59.86 34.69 14.27
CA SER A 512 -61.25 34.40 14.64
C SER A 512 -61.85 33.13 14.02
N HIS A 513 -61.07 32.32 13.30
CA HIS A 513 -61.52 31.02 12.78
C HIS A 513 -60.63 29.85 13.25
N LEU A 514 -60.61 29.61 14.56
CA LEU A 514 -60.09 28.38 15.17
C LEU A 514 -61.24 27.51 15.69
N SER A 515 -62.19 27.18 14.82
CA SER A 515 -63.24 26.20 15.13
C SER A 515 -64.09 25.90 13.89
N GLN A 516 -63.73 24.85 13.16
CA GLN A 516 -64.68 23.98 12.47
C GLN A 516 -63.97 22.69 12.08
N GLY A 517 -64.37 21.60 12.76
CA GLY A 517 -63.88 20.26 12.48
C GLY A 517 -64.37 19.72 11.13
N PHE A 518 -63.77 18.61 10.72
CA PHE A 518 -64.40 17.67 9.81
C PHE A 518 -64.39 16.29 10.48
N GLU A 519 -65.55 15.94 11.03
CA GLU A 519 -65.98 14.56 11.21
C GLU A 519 -66.27 13.94 9.84
N GLY A 520 -66.02 12.63 9.72
CA GLY A 520 -66.77 11.75 8.85
C GLY A 520 -66.15 11.38 7.49
N SER A 521 -65.55 10.20 7.43
CA SER A 521 -66.20 9.09 6.70
C SER A 521 -65.53 7.76 7.04
N ASN A 522 -66.21 6.99 7.90
CA ASN A 522 -66.12 5.54 7.87
C ASN A 522 -66.76 5.06 6.55
N GLN A 523 -65.95 4.50 5.66
CA GLN A 523 -66.42 3.42 4.80
C GLN A 523 -65.57 2.19 5.09
N VAL A 524 -66.20 1.25 5.78
CA VAL A 524 -65.84 -0.17 5.73
C VAL A 524 -66.06 -0.61 4.29
N GLN A 525 -64.98 -0.66 3.50
CA GLN A 525 -64.92 -1.57 2.37
C GLN A 525 -64.22 -2.82 2.86
N SER A 526 -64.98 -3.91 2.91
CA SER A 526 -64.47 -5.28 2.99
C SER A 526 -63.45 -5.48 1.87
N GLN A 527 -62.17 -5.35 2.19
CA GLN A 527 -61.12 -5.77 1.29
C GLN A 527 -61.08 -7.30 1.34
N SER A 528 -61.28 -7.89 0.16
CA SER A 528 -60.91 -9.25 -0.18
C SER A 528 -59.64 -9.66 0.56
N THR A 529 -59.69 -10.80 1.25
CA THR A 529 -58.52 -11.42 1.88
C THR A 529 -57.43 -11.61 0.82
N SER A 530 -56.45 -10.70 0.81
CA SER A 530 -55.26 -10.80 -0.02
C SER A 530 -54.46 -12.00 0.47
N SER A 531 -54.44 -13.08 -0.30
CA SER A 531 -53.59 -14.23 -0.01
C SER A 531 -52.12 -13.81 -0.18
N LEU A 532 -51.35 -13.96 0.89
CA LEU A 532 -49.90 -13.79 0.95
C LEU A 532 -49.22 -14.82 0.02
N VAL A 533 -48.15 -14.45 -0.70
CA VAL A 533 -47.40 -15.41 -1.54
C VAL A 533 -46.07 -15.78 -0.90
N ASP A 534 -45.29 -14.79 -0.46
CA ASP A 534 -43.95 -15.02 0.05
C ASP A 534 -43.45 -13.84 0.92
N VAL A 535 -42.46 -14.10 1.76
CA VAL A 535 -41.69 -13.10 2.51
C VAL A 535 -40.36 -12.88 1.79
N LEU A 536 -40.17 -11.70 1.20
CA LEU A 536 -39.00 -11.35 0.40
C LEU A 536 -37.78 -10.96 1.24
N ASP A 537 -38.01 -10.42 2.45
CA ASP A 537 -36.94 -9.91 3.32
C ASP A 537 -37.41 -9.81 4.79
N MET A 538 -36.47 -9.89 5.74
CA MET A 538 -36.72 -9.74 7.17
C MET A 538 -35.71 -8.76 7.78
N ARG A 539 -36.19 -7.83 8.61
CA ARG A 539 -35.33 -6.89 9.36
C ARG A 539 -35.72 -6.79 10.82
N SER A 540 -34.72 -6.65 11.69
CA SER A 540 -34.92 -6.33 13.12
C SER A 540 -34.69 -4.85 13.36
N ILE A 541 -35.68 -4.15 13.93
CA ILE A 541 -35.60 -2.72 14.24
C ILE A 541 -35.45 -2.55 15.74
N THR A 542 -34.31 -2.00 16.16
CA THR A 542 -34.01 -1.73 17.58
C THR A 542 -34.41 -0.29 17.92
N THR A 543 -35.30 -0.14 18.89
CA THR A 543 -35.74 1.16 19.42
C THR A 543 -35.42 1.27 20.91
N ARG A 544 -35.59 2.47 21.50
CA ARG A 544 -35.41 2.68 22.95
C ARG A 544 -36.34 1.82 23.83
N GLN A 545 -37.39 1.22 23.27
CA GLN A 545 -38.38 0.40 23.99
C GLN A 545 -38.22 -1.11 23.72
N GLY A 546 -37.23 -1.51 22.91
CA GLY A 546 -36.99 -2.90 22.55
C GLY A 546 -36.80 -3.10 21.05
N THR A 547 -36.48 -4.34 20.69
CA THR A 547 -36.29 -4.79 19.30
C THR A 547 -37.54 -5.51 18.82
N TYR A 548 -38.05 -5.15 17.64
CA TYR A 548 -39.17 -5.84 16.99
C TYR A 548 -38.84 -6.16 15.53
N LYS A 549 -39.42 -7.25 15.00
CA LYS A 549 -39.17 -7.73 13.64
C LYS A 549 -40.20 -7.17 12.65
N GLN A 550 -39.75 -6.91 11.41
CA GLN A 550 -40.59 -6.59 10.27
C GLN A 550 -40.25 -7.49 9.08
N PHE A 551 -41.27 -7.82 8.29
CA PHE A 551 -41.19 -8.74 7.15
C PHE A 551 -41.70 -8.02 5.89
N LEU A 552 -40.91 -8.05 4.82
CA LEU A 552 -41.31 -7.52 3.52
C LEU A 552 -42.11 -8.59 2.78
N VAL A 553 -43.37 -8.32 2.48
CA VAL A 553 -44.28 -9.31 1.91
C VAL A 553 -44.66 -9.00 0.47
N HIS A 554 -44.74 -10.06 -0.34
CA HIS A 554 -45.29 -10.00 -1.70
C HIS A 554 -46.73 -10.52 -1.74
N TRP A 555 -47.60 -9.80 -2.43
CA TRP A 555 -49.04 -10.08 -2.48
C TRP A 555 -49.44 -10.80 -3.76
N LYS A 556 -50.32 -11.81 -3.66
CA LYS A 556 -50.76 -12.57 -4.84
C LYS A 556 -51.47 -11.68 -5.84
N ASN A 557 -51.01 -11.71 -7.09
CA ASN A 557 -51.52 -10.93 -8.21
C ASN A 557 -51.37 -9.40 -8.04
N LYS A 558 -50.42 -8.95 -7.22
CA LYS A 558 -50.03 -7.53 -7.17
C LYS A 558 -48.61 -7.35 -7.73
N PRO A 559 -48.35 -6.23 -8.41
CA PRO A 559 -47.01 -5.91 -8.91
C PRO A 559 -46.05 -5.52 -7.76
N ASP A 560 -44.76 -5.77 -7.95
CA ASP A 560 -43.68 -5.63 -6.94
C ASP A 560 -43.61 -4.28 -6.22
N PHE A 561 -44.16 -3.20 -6.81
CA PHE A 561 -44.19 -1.90 -6.12
C PHE A 561 -45.24 -1.82 -4.99
N GLU A 562 -46.13 -2.81 -4.88
CA GLU A 562 -47.10 -2.95 -3.78
C GLU A 562 -46.55 -3.77 -2.61
N ASP A 563 -45.30 -4.25 -2.69
CA ASP A 563 -44.63 -4.95 -1.60
C ASP A 563 -44.52 -4.04 -0.36
N ALA A 564 -44.88 -4.57 0.80
CA ALA A 564 -45.01 -3.78 2.02
C ALA A 564 -44.34 -4.45 3.22
N TRP A 565 -43.79 -3.65 4.13
CA TRP A 565 -43.27 -4.14 5.40
C TRP A 565 -44.42 -4.28 6.41
N ILE A 566 -44.65 -5.50 6.90
CA ILE A 566 -45.62 -5.79 7.95
C ILE A 566 -44.90 -6.23 9.23
N ASN A 567 -45.54 -6.07 10.39
CA ASN A 567 -44.97 -6.51 11.67
C ASN A 567 -45.28 -7.99 11.98
N GLU A 568 -44.64 -8.52 13.02
CA GLU A 568 -44.83 -9.91 13.49
C GLU A 568 -46.29 -10.26 13.78
N GLU A 569 -47.04 -9.39 14.45
CA GLU A 569 -48.45 -9.65 14.77
C GLU A 569 -49.35 -9.66 13.53
N GLU A 570 -49.01 -8.87 12.52
CA GLU A 570 -49.71 -8.81 11.24
C GLU A 570 -49.42 -10.03 10.37
N LEU A 571 -48.16 -10.47 10.28
CA LEU A 571 -47.78 -11.68 9.54
C LEU A 571 -48.46 -12.92 10.15
N ARG A 572 -48.45 -13.05 11.48
CA ARG A 572 -49.11 -14.16 12.18
C ARG A 572 -50.62 -14.21 11.96
N LYS A 573 -51.27 -13.05 11.78
CA LYS A 573 -52.72 -12.95 11.48
C LYS A 573 -53.04 -13.24 10.02
N LEU A 574 -52.12 -12.96 9.11
CA LEU A 574 -52.30 -13.14 7.66
C LEU A 574 -52.02 -14.58 7.22
N ASP A 575 -50.96 -15.19 7.74
CA ASP A 575 -50.59 -16.58 7.45
C ASP A 575 -49.83 -17.20 8.63
N GLU A 576 -50.55 -17.93 9.50
CA GLU A 576 -49.99 -18.57 10.70
C GLU A 576 -49.02 -19.72 10.34
N VAL A 577 -49.17 -20.34 9.16
CA VAL A 577 -48.31 -21.44 8.71
C VAL A 577 -46.96 -20.89 8.26
N LEU A 578 -46.97 -19.86 7.41
CA LEU A 578 -45.74 -19.19 6.94
C LEU A 578 -44.98 -18.53 8.11
N TRP A 579 -45.70 -17.96 9.08
CA TRP A 579 -45.09 -17.44 10.31
C TRP A 579 -44.35 -18.53 11.10
N LYS A 580 -44.94 -19.73 11.24
CA LYS A 580 -44.31 -20.87 11.92
C LYS A 580 -43.11 -21.41 11.15
N GLU A 581 -43.15 -21.43 9.82
CA GLU A 581 -42.00 -21.81 8.98
C GLU A 581 -40.83 -20.83 9.12
N ILE A 582 -41.10 -19.52 9.14
CA ILE A 582 -40.07 -18.47 9.28
C ILE A 582 -39.49 -18.42 10.70
N THR A 583 -40.30 -18.68 11.73
CA THR A 583 -39.83 -18.66 13.13
C THR A 583 -39.23 -19.96 13.62
N ALA A 584 -39.52 -21.09 12.96
CA ALA A 584 -38.81 -22.34 13.19
C ALA A 584 -37.31 -22.25 12.81
N PHE A 585 -36.91 -21.23 12.04
CA PHE A 585 -35.51 -21.00 11.67
C PHE A 585 -34.66 -20.32 12.77
N ASP A 586 -35.30 -19.80 13.84
CA ASP A 586 -34.64 -18.98 14.87
C ASP A 586 -34.62 -19.61 16.28
N PHE A 587 -35.01 -20.88 16.44
CA PHE A 587 -34.86 -21.60 17.70
C PHE A 587 -34.48 -23.06 17.47
N GLU A 588 -33.29 -23.43 17.97
CA GLU A 588 -32.60 -24.72 17.84
C GLU A 588 -32.08 -25.04 16.43
N SER A 589 -31.01 -24.36 16.01
CA SER A 589 -30.12 -24.94 15.00
C SER A 589 -29.37 -26.10 15.65
N ASP A 590 -29.86 -27.31 15.46
CA ASP A 590 -29.03 -28.50 15.54
C ASP A 590 -27.78 -28.26 14.68
N GLU A 591 -26.59 -28.49 15.24
CA GLU A 591 -25.28 -28.30 14.58
C GLU A 591 -25.08 -29.16 13.32
N SER A 592 -26.10 -29.92 12.88
CA SER A 592 -26.06 -30.82 11.72
C SER A 592 -26.36 -30.15 10.36
N ASP A 593 -26.96 -28.96 10.31
CA ASP A 593 -27.45 -28.38 9.03
C ASP A 593 -26.52 -27.38 8.33
N GLN A 594 -25.40 -26.95 8.95
CA GLN A 594 -24.42 -26.06 8.30
C GLN A 594 -23.57 -26.75 7.21
N ASN A 595 -23.66 -28.08 7.09
CA ASN A 595 -22.87 -28.88 6.14
C ASN A 595 -23.61 -29.15 4.82
N GLN A 596 -24.82 -28.61 4.63
CA GLN A 596 -25.58 -28.80 3.39
C GLN A 596 -25.32 -27.67 2.37
N LEU A 597 -25.14 -28.06 1.10
CA LEU A 597 -25.03 -27.14 -0.01
C LEU A 597 -26.34 -26.36 -0.19
N ALA A 598 -26.29 -25.05 0.09
CA ALA A 598 -27.48 -24.21 0.02
C ALA A 598 -27.91 -23.91 -1.43
N TYR A 599 -26.96 -23.87 -2.37
CA TYR A 599 -27.24 -23.57 -3.78
C TYR A 599 -26.05 -23.94 -4.69
N THR A 600 -26.33 -24.28 -5.95
CA THR A 600 -25.31 -24.56 -6.99
C THR A 600 -25.45 -23.59 -8.17
N ILE A 601 -24.35 -22.94 -8.55
CA ILE A 601 -24.19 -22.16 -9.79
C ILE A 601 -23.38 -22.99 -10.77
N THR A 602 -23.79 -23.06 -12.04
CA THR A 602 -23.00 -23.73 -13.09
C THR A 602 -22.29 -22.74 -14.01
N VAL A 603 -21.05 -23.06 -14.37
CA VAL A 603 -20.22 -22.29 -15.30
C VAL A 603 -19.85 -23.19 -16.48
N ASP A 604 -20.16 -22.74 -17.70
CA ASP A 604 -19.87 -23.49 -18.93
C ASP A 604 -19.60 -22.50 -20.09
N GLN A 605 -18.40 -22.58 -20.67
CA GLN A 605 -17.98 -21.73 -21.79
C GLN A 605 -18.87 -21.88 -23.04
N SER A 606 -19.59 -22.99 -23.19
CA SER A 606 -20.54 -23.22 -24.30
C SER A 606 -21.88 -22.51 -24.13
N GLY A 607 -22.11 -21.84 -22.99
CA GLY A 607 -23.34 -21.11 -22.68
C GLY A 607 -24.47 -21.98 -22.14
N LYS A 608 -24.21 -23.25 -21.83
CA LYS A 608 -25.20 -24.18 -21.23
C LYS A 608 -25.31 -24.05 -19.71
N GLY A 609 -24.38 -23.36 -19.06
CA GLY A 609 -24.39 -23.07 -17.63
C GLY A 609 -25.09 -21.74 -17.29
N ASN A 610 -25.21 -21.44 -16.00
CA ASN A 610 -25.71 -20.13 -15.56
C ASN A 610 -24.79 -18.97 -15.97
N PHE A 611 -23.48 -19.23 -16.07
CA PHE A 611 -22.45 -18.27 -16.49
C PHE A 611 -21.49 -18.90 -17.49
N THR A 612 -20.80 -18.07 -18.28
CA THR A 612 -19.74 -18.50 -19.21
C THR A 612 -18.33 -18.31 -18.68
N ASN A 613 -18.18 -17.50 -17.62
CA ASN A 613 -16.91 -17.20 -16.96
C ASN A 613 -17.06 -17.36 -15.44
N ILE A 614 -15.97 -17.70 -14.75
CA ILE A 614 -15.99 -18.07 -13.34
C ILE A 614 -16.12 -16.83 -12.45
N GLN A 615 -15.49 -15.71 -12.82
CA GLN A 615 -15.57 -14.48 -12.03
C GLN A 615 -17.02 -13.98 -11.89
N SER A 616 -17.82 -14.01 -12.95
CA SER A 616 -19.23 -13.59 -12.90
C SER A 616 -20.07 -14.48 -11.97
N ALA A 617 -19.74 -15.78 -11.87
CA ALA A 617 -20.40 -16.69 -10.94
C ALA A 617 -20.07 -16.34 -9.48
N ILE A 618 -18.82 -15.98 -9.19
CA ILE A 618 -18.38 -15.49 -7.87
C ILE A 618 -19.04 -14.14 -7.55
N ASP A 619 -19.11 -13.23 -8.52
CA ASP A 619 -19.72 -11.92 -8.36
C ASP A 619 -21.21 -12.02 -8.03
N LYS A 620 -21.89 -13.08 -8.48
CA LYS A 620 -23.31 -13.33 -8.21
C LYS A 620 -23.61 -13.74 -6.77
N ILE A 621 -22.65 -14.35 -6.05
CA ILE A 621 -22.84 -14.75 -4.65
C ILE A 621 -23.01 -13.48 -3.80
N PRO A 622 -24.01 -13.40 -2.90
CA PRO A 622 -24.21 -12.20 -2.08
C PRO A 622 -23.01 -11.96 -1.16
N ASP A 623 -22.78 -10.69 -0.84
CA ASP A 623 -21.84 -10.30 0.20
C ASP A 623 -22.27 -10.86 1.56
N ASN A 624 -21.30 -11.13 2.44
CA ASN A 624 -21.47 -11.75 3.76
C ASN A 624 -22.19 -13.10 3.70
N ASN A 625 -21.89 -13.90 2.67
CA ASN A 625 -22.45 -15.24 2.49
C ASN A 625 -22.15 -16.12 3.72
N GLY A 626 -23.20 -16.66 4.36
CA GLY A 626 -23.09 -17.48 5.58
C GLY A 626 -23.32 -18.97 5.39
N ALA A 627 -23.53 -19.44 4.14
CA ALA A 627 -23.84 -20.84 3.85
C ALA A 627 -23.06 -21.31 2.62
N TRP A 628 -22.71 -22.60 2.56
CA TRP A 628 -21.94 -23.15 1.44
C TRP A 628 -22.67 -22.96 0.10
N LYS A 629 -22.02 -22.25 -0.82
CA LYS A 629 -22.47 -22.06 -2.20
C LYS A 629 -21.50 -22.74 -3.14
N ARG A 630 -22.00 -23.67 -3.95
CA ARG A 630 -21.18 -24.39 -4.92
C ARG A 630 -21.18 -23.65 -6.26
N ILE A 631 -20.00 -23.49 -6.86
CA ILE A 631 -19.82 -23.09 -8.25
C ILE A 631 -19.21 -24.29 -8.97
N GLN A 632 -20.03 -24.97 -9.76
CA GLN A 632 -19.64 -26.12 -10.58
C GLN A 632 -19.17 -25.64 -11.94
N ILE A 633 -17.94 -25.98 -12.31
CA ILE A 633 -17.25 -25.47 -13.49
C ILE A 633 -17.04 -26.63 -14.47
N SER A 634 -17.62 -26.51 -15.66
CA SER A 634 -17.47 -27.47 -16.75
C SER A 634 -16.03 -27.53 -17.25
N PRO A 635 -15.58 -28.68 -17.81
CA PRO A 635 -14.27 -28.80 -18.44
C PRO A 635 -14.01 -27.69 -19.45
N GLY A 636 -12.80 -27.15 -19.44
CA GLY A 636 -12.45 -26.04 -20.31
C GLY A 636 -11.20 -25.30 -19.86
N LYS A 637 -10.78 -24.37 -20.70
CA LYS A 637 -9.67 -23.46 -20.45
C LYS A 637 -10.22 -22.05 -20.32
N TYR A 638 -10.27 -21.57 -19.08
CA TYR A 638 -10.75 -20.28 -18.66
C TYR A 638 -9.57 -19.32 -18.57
N ARG A 639 -9.41 -18.45 -19.58
CA ARG A 639 -8.37 -17.42 -19.57
C ARG A 639 -8.89 -16.15 -18.88
N GLU A 640 -8.84 -16.16 -17.55
CA GLU A 640 -9.30 -15.06 -16.70
C GLU A 640 -8.51 -15.00 -15.40
N LYS A 641 -8.52 -13.84 -14.74
CA LYS A 641 -8.08 -13.72 -13.35
C LYS A 641 -9.28 -13.87 -12.45
N ILE A 642 -9.14 -14.70 -11.43
CA ILE A 642 -10.21 -14.98 -10.48
C ILE A 642 -9.83 -14.41 -9.13
N THR A 643 -10.73 -13.62 -8.55
CA THR A 643 -10.61 -13.13 -7.18
C THR A 643 -11.88 -13.46 -6.41
N ILE A 644 -11.73 -14.18 -5.30
CA ILE A 644 -12.79 -14.32 -4.30
C ILE A 644 -12.61 -13.19 -3.27
N PRO A 645 -13.51 -12.19 -3.21
CA PRO A 645 -13.38 -11.07 -2.28
C PRO A 645 -13.53 -11.49 -0.81
N LEU A 646 -12.89 -10.75 0.09
CA LEU A 646 -12.88 -11.03 1.55
C LEU A 646 -14.28 -11.17 2.18
N ASN A 647 -15.28 -10.49 1.63
CA ASN A 647 -16.65 -10.50 2.13
C ASN A 647 -17.49 -11.66 1.56
N LYS A 648 -16.90 -12.65 0.88
CA LYS A 648 -17.64 -13.80 0.30
C LYS A 648 -17.10 -15.16 0.78
N PRO A 649 -17.22 -15.49 2.09
CA PRO A 649 -16.81 -16.80 2.60
C PRO A 649 -17.79 -17.91 2.19
N TYR A 650 -17.46 -19.17 2.52
CA TYR A 650 -18.29 -20.36 2.26
C TYR A 650 -18.58 -20.62 0.77
N ILE A 651 -17.55 -20.49 -0.07
CA ILE A 651 -17.62 -20.83 -1.49
C ILE A 651 -16.91 -22.15 -1.73
N PHE A 652 -17.62 -23.06 -2.41
CA PHE A 652 -17.06 -24.29 -2.95
C PHE A 652 -16.89 -24.17 -4.46
N LEU A 653 -15.66 -24.05 -4.95
CA LEU A 653 -15.33 -24.10 -6.38
C LEU A 653 -15.05 -25.55 -6.78
N GLU A 654 -15.89 -26.13 -7.64
CA GLU A 654 -15.77 -27.51 -8.09
C GLU A 654 -15.53 -27.55 -9.60
N GLY A 655 -14.33 -27.91 -10.03
CA GLY A 655 -14.02 -28.21 -11.41
C GLY A 655 -14.31 -29.67 -11.77
N ALA A 656 -14.36 -29.98 -13.06
CA ALA A 656 -14.53 -31.35 -13.57
C ALA A 656 -13.25 -32.22 -13.45
N GLY A 657 -12.26 -31.78 -12.67
CA GLY A 657 -10.96 -32.41 -12.48
C GLY A 657 -9.81 -31.51 -12.94
N SER A 658 -8.67 -31.56 -12.23
CA SER A 658 -7.50 -30.71 -12.53
C SER A 658 -6.96 -30.93 -13.94
N LYS A 659 -7.10 -32.14 -14.50
CA LYS A 659 -6.68 -32.46 -15.88
C LYS A 659 -7.65 -31.96 -16.96
N SER A 660 -8.81 -31.40 -16.60
CA SER A 660 -9.86 -31.01 -17.53
C SER A 660 -10.33 -29.55 -17.36
N THR A 661 -10.10 -28.95 -16.20
CA THR A 661 -10.53 -27.58 -15.86
C THR A 661 -9.32 -26.71 -15.55
N PHE A 662 -9.02 -25.76 -16.42
CA PHE A 662 -7.83 -24.90 -16.35
C PHE A 662 -8.22 -23.43 -16.24
N VAL A 663 -7.68 -22.72 -15.25
CA VAL A 663 -7.74 -21.27 -15.11
C VAL A 663 -6.34 -20.74 -15.37
N GLU A 664 -6.19 -19.90 -16.39
CA GLU A 664 -4.87 -19.45 -16.83
C GLU A 664 -4.78 -17.93 -17.03
N TRP A 665 -3.66 -17.36 -16.57
CA TRP A 665 -3.27 -15.98 -16.85
C TRP A 665 -1.76 -15.86 -17.04
N SER A 666 -1.23 -14.66 -17.30
CA SER A 666 0.20 -14.44 -17.61
C SER A 666 0.76 -13.11 -17.08
N ASP A 667 0.22 -12.61 -15.96
CA ASP A 667 0.77 -11.43 -15.28
C ASP A 667 2.04 -11.80 -14.51
N HIS A 668 2.90 -10.81 -14.27
CA HIS A 668 4.24 -10.98 -13.72
C HIS A 668 4.74 -9.70 -13.02
N ASP A 669 5.98 -9.74 -12.52
CA ASP A 669 6.74 -8.67 -11.83
C ASP A 669 6.22 -8.26 -10.44
N GLU A 670 4.95 -7.88 -10.35
CA GLU A 670 4.35 -7.50 -9.07
C GLU A 670 3.72 -8.72 -8.38
N THR A 671 4.40 -9.27 -7.38
CA THR A 671 3.93 -10.45 -6.61
C THR A 671 2.47 -10.30 -6.14
N ASP A 672 2.07 -9.11 -5.70
CA ASP A 672 0.74 -8.87 -5.14
C ASP A 672 -0.38 -8.72 -6.19
N THR A 673 -0.02 -8.53 -7.46
CA THR A 673 -1.00 -8.37 -8.54
C THR A 673 -0.88 -9.45 -9.61
N SER A 674 0.19 -10.25 -9.65
CA SER A 674 0.43 -11.24 -10.72
C SER A 674 -0.37 -12.54 -10.63
N ALA A 675 -1.07 -12.78 -9.51
CA ALA A 675 -1.79 -14.03 -9.28
C ALA A 675 -2.94 -14.28 -10.26
N THR A 676 -2.98 -15.47 -10.87
CA THR A 676 -4.14 -15.96 -11.65
C THR A 676 -5.36 -16.16 -10.75
N PHE A 677 -5.18 -16.74 -9.57
CA PHE A 677 -6.23 -16.94 -8.56
C PHE A 677 -5.88 -16.25 -7.24
N SER A 678 -6.78 -15.40 -6.75
CA SER A 678 -6.66 -14.75 -5.43
C SER A 678 -7.83 -15.13 -4.52
N CYS A 679 -7.53 -15.67 -3.35
CA CYS A 679 -8.50 -16.09 -2.36
C CYS A 679 -8.29 -15.31 -1.06
N PHE A 680 -9.21 -14.40 -0.75
CA PHE A 680 -9.17 -13.57 0.46
C PHE A 680 -10.02 -14.04 1.65
N PRO A 681 -11.23 -14.61 1.48
CA PRO A 681 -12.12 -14.91 2.60
C PRO A 681 -11.82 -16.24 3.26
N ASP A 682 -12.27 -16.38 4.50
CA ASP A 682 -12.22 -17.63 5.25
C ASP A 682 -13.22 -18.67 4.72
N ASN A 683 -13.01 -19.94 5.07
CA ASN A 683 -13.91 -21.06 4.75
C ASN A 683 -14.12 -21.22 3.23
N ILE A 684 -13.03 -21.49 2.51
CA ILE A 684 -13.07 -21.74 1.06
C ILE A 684 -12.73 -23.19 0.78
N PHE A 685 -13.47 -23.80 -0.13
CA PHE A 685 -13.17 -25.14 -0.62
C PHE A 685 -12.99 -25.10 -2.13
N VAL A 686 -11.92 -25.70 -2.63
CA VAL A 686 -11.66 -25.81 -4.06
C VAL A 686 -11.31 -27.25 -4.38
N LYS A 687 -11.91 -27.79 -5.43
CA LYS A 687 -11.69 -29.17 -5.86
C LYS A 687 -11.53 -29.29 -7.37
N GLY A 688 -10.51 -30.01 -7.81
CA GLY A 688 -10.38 -30.44 -9.21
C GLY A 688 -10.22 -29.30 -10.22
N ILE A 689 -9.44 -28.27 -9.89
CA ILE A 689 -9.13 -27.14 -10.78
C ILE A 689 -7.61 -26.96 -10.88
N THR A 690 -7.13 -26.67 -12.09
CA THR A 690 -5.75 -26.23 -12.31
C THR A 690 -5.69 -24.71 -12.40
N PHE A 691 -4.91 -24.07 -11.53
CA PHE A 691 -4.53 -22.67 -11.63
C PHE A 691 -3.13 -22.57 -12.24
N LYS A 692 -3.00 -21.79 -13.31
CA LYS A 692 -1.75 -21.68 -14.06
C LYS A 692 -1.37 -20.23 -14.30
N ASN A 693 -0.10 -19.92 -14.10
CA ASN A 693 0.51 -18.73 -14.66
C ASN A 693 1.39 -19.15 -15.84
N THR A 694 1.11 -18.63 -17.03
CA THR A 694 1.79 -19.02 -18.27
C THR A 694 2.95 -18.09 -18.64
N TYR A 695 3.27 -17.06 -17.83
CA TYR A 695 4.28 -16.05 -18.18
C TYR A 695 5.66 -16.68 -18.47
N ASP A 696 6.16 -17.50 -17.54
CA ASP A 696 7.47 -18.14 -17.68
C ASP A 696 7.40 -19.54 -18.29
N VAL A 697 6.22 -20.00 -18.71
CA VAL A 697 5.98 -21.37 -19.18
C VAL A 697 5.96 -21.44 -20.72
N SER A 698 6.12 -20.31 -21.42
CA SER A 698 6.08 -20.25 -22.89
C SER A 698 7.29 -20.93 -23.55
N ILE A 699 6.97 -21.88 -24.42
CA ILE A 699 7.88 -22.60 -25.32
C ILE A 699 8.12 -21.71 -26.55
N GLY A 700 9.33 -21.16 -26.67
CA GLY A 700 9.78 -20.31 -27.76
C GLY A 700 11.31 -20.13 -27.74
N ILE A 701 11.90 -19.61 -28.83
CA ILE A 701 13.36 -19.43 -28.98
C ILE A 701 13.89 -18.30 -28.06
N GLU A 702 13.02 -17.37 -27.65
CA GLU A 702 13.34 -16.30 -26.71
C GLU A 702 12.76 -16.61 -25.33
N GLN A 703 13.66 -16.77 -24.35
CA GLN A 703 13.32 -16.97 -22.95
C GLN A 703 12.92 -15.64 -22.32
N ASN A 704 11.80 -15.60 -21.59
CA ASN A 704 11.42 -14.43 -20.81
C ASN A 704 12.41 -14.23 -19.66
N LYS A 705 12.50 -13.00 -19.15
CA LYS A 705 13.21 -12.77 -17.90
C LYS A 705 12.41 -13.42 -16.78
N VAL A 706 12.98 -14.43 -16.13
CA VAL A 706 12.40 -15.03 -14.92
C VAL A 706 12.15 -13.94 -13.87
N THR A 707 10.90 -13.83 -13.47
CA THR A 707 10.39 -12.85 -12.50
C THR A 707 9.20 -13.48 -11.77
N GLN A 708 8.67 -12.81 -10.74
CA GLN A 708 7.56 -13.37 -9.95
C GLN A 708 6.28 -13.48 -10.78
N ALA A 709 5.69 -14.68 -10.86
CA ALA A 709 4.49 -14.94 -11.66
C ALA A 709 3.57 -15.98 -10.99
N LEU A 710 2.64 -15.50 -10.15
CA LEU A 710 1.85 -16.35 -9.28
C LEU A 710 0.73 -17.08 -10.04
N ALA A 711 0.59 -18.38 -9.78
CA ALA A 711 -0.61 -19.14 -10.15
C ALA A 711 -1.74 -18.92 -9.13
N ALA A 712 -1.40 -18.89 -7.84
CA ALA A 712 -2.38 -18.65 -6.78
C ALA A 712 -1.81 -17.89 -5.59
N ARG A 713 -2.68 -17.11 -4.94
CA ARG A 713 -2.42 -16.39 -3.69
C ARG A 713 -3.57 -16.61 -2.71
N ILE A 714 -3.28 -17.18 -1.55
CA ILE A 714 -4.27 -17.64 -0.56
C ILE A 714 -4.06 -16.93 0.79
N TYR A 715 -5.11 -16.28 1.31
CA TYR A 715 -5.08 -15.50 2.55
C TYR A 715 -6.04 -15.99 3.65
N GLY A 716 -7.24 -16.43 3.28
CA GLY A 716 -8.31 -16.67 4.24
C GLY A 716 -8.15 -17.96 5.04
N ASP A 717 -8.50 -17.92 6.31
CA ASP A 717 -8.40 -19.06 7.22
C ASP A 717 -9.34 -20.21 6.83
N LYS A 718 -8.97 -21.46 7.12
CA LYS A 718 -9.78 -22.65 6.84
C LYS A 718 -10.06 -22.85 5.35
N SER A 719 -9.03 -22.72 4.52
CA SER A 719 -9.12 -22.98 3.09
C SER A 719 -8.60 -24.38 2.74
N ALA A 720 -9.36 -25.14 1.95
CA ALA A 720 -9.00 -26.49 1.52
C ALA A 720 -8.96 -26.61 -0.01
N PHE A 721 -7.96 -27.34 -0.51
CA PHE A 721 -7.71 -27.56 -1.93
C PHE A 721 -7.53 -29.06 -2.19
N TYR A 722 -8.47 -29.70 -2.88
CA TYR A 722 -8.47 -31.14 -3.12
C TYR A 722 -8.29 -31.44 -4.61
N ASP A 723 -7.32 -32.29 -4.95
CA ASP A 723 -7.06 -32.71 -6.33
C ASP A 723 -6.85 -31.53 -7.31
N CYS A 724 -6.44 -30.37 -6.78
CA CYS A 724 -6.11 -29.16 -7.53
C CYS A 724 -4.68 -29.20 -8.09
N ALA A 725 -4.40 -28.37 -9.07
CA ALA A 725 -3.04 -28.16 -9.54
C ALA A 725 -2.66 -26.68 -9.57
N PHE A 726 -1.40 -26.38 -9.25
CA PHE A 726 -0.82 -25.04 -9.29
C PHE A 726 0.44 -25.10 -10.13
N THR A 727 0.50 -24.33 -11.22
CA THR A 727 1.58 -24.45 -12.22
C THR A 727 2.13 -23.08 -12.59
N GLY A 728 3.44 -22.93 -12.45
CA GLY A 728 4.18 -21.69 -12.73
C GLY A 728 5.69 -21.96 -12.77
N LEU A 729 6.51 -20.93 -12.54
CA LEU A 729 7.97 -21.07 -12.44
C LEU A 729 8.48 -20.47 -11.14
N GLN A 730 8.57 -19.14 -11.06
CA GLN A 730 8.93 -18.43 -9.84
C GLN A 730 7.67 -17.98 -9.09
N ASP A 731 7.65 -18.19 -7.77
CA ASP A 731 6.57 -17.77 -6.87
C ASP A 731 5.20 -18.37 -7.25
N THR A 732 5.14 -19.66 -7.62
CA THR A 732 3.91 -20.29 -8.16
C THR A 732 2.72 -20.24 -7.19
N LEU A 733 2.91 -20.65 -5.95
CA LEU A 733 1.88 -20.69 -4.91
C LEU A 733 2.30 -19.80 -3.74
N TRP A 734 1.59 -18.69 -3.56
CA TRP A 734 1.70 -17.84 -2.39
C TRP A 734 0.68 -18.26 -1.32
N ASP A 735 1.14 -19.10 -0.41
CA ASP A 735 0.41 -19.53 0.80
C ASP A 735 0.64 -18.49 1.91
N VAL A 736 -0.12 -17.40 1.87
CA VAL A 736 0.20 -16.15 2.55
C VAL A 736 0.10 -16.28 4.08
N GLN A 737 -1.09 -16.63 4.57
CA GLN A 737 -1.44 -16.72 5.98
C GLN A 737 -2.74 -17.51 6.15
N GLY A 738 -3.05 -17.93 7.37
CA GLY A 738 -4.26 -18.73 7.66
C GLY A 738 -3.96 -20.22 7.67
N ARG A 739 -4.96 -21.02 8.06
CA ARG A 739 -4.85 -22.48 8.12
C ARG A 739 -5.34 -23.11 6.83
N HIS A 740 -4.45 -23.83 6.15
CA HIS A 740 -4.75 -24.41 4.85
C HIS A 740 -4.49 -25.90 4.78
N TYR A 741 -5.30 -26.58 3.98
CA TYR A 741 -5.15 -28.00 3.72
C TYR A 741 -5.13 -28.29 2.22
N PHE A 742 -3.98 -28.74 1.73
CA PHE A 742 -3.79 -29.17 0.34
C PHE A 742 -3.73 -30.69 0.33
N LYS A 743 -4.66 -31.34 -0.37
CA LYS A 743 -4.76 -32.81 -0.40
C LYS A 743 -4.78 -33.33 -1.83
N GLY A 744 -3.84 -34.22 -2.17
CA GLY A 744 -3.78 -34.79 -3.51
C GLY A 744 -3.46 -33.76 -4.60
N CYS A 745 -2.88 -32.61 -4.24
CA CYS A 745 -2.60 -31.54 -5.19
C CYS A 745 -1.31 -31.79 -5.97
N TYR A 746 -1.25 -31.25 -7.19
CA TYR A 746 -0.02 -31.15 -7.98
C TYR A 746 0.51 -29.72 -7.94
N ILE A 747 1.76 -29.51 -7.54
CA ILE A 747 2.37 -28.18 -7.45
C ILE A 747 3.68 -28.18 -8.24
N GLU A 748 3.76 -27.35 -9.28
CA GLU A 748 4.91 -27.27 -10.18
C GLU A 748 5.55 -25.88 -10.19
N GLY A 749 6.88 -25.83 -10.07
CA GLY A 749 7.66 -24.62 -10.26
C GLY A 749 9.18 -24.85 -10.13
N ALA A 750 9.95 -23.76 -10.00
CA ALA A 750 11.41 -23.79 -9.92
C ALA A 750 12.00 -22.99 -8.75
N ILE A 751 11.55 -21.75 -8.54
CA ILE A 751 12.15 -20.81 -7.59
C ILE A 751 11.08 -20.35 -6.61
N ASP A 752 11.30 -20.59 -5.32
CA ASP A 752 10.40 -20.24 -4.22
C ASP A 752 8.93 -20.58 -4.50
N PHE A 753 8.71 -21.71 -5.19
CA PHE A 753 7.41 -21.92 -5.83
C PHE A 753 6.28 -22.30 -4.85
N ILE A 754 6.62 -22.56 -3.58
CA ILE A 754 5.71 -22.57 -2.44
C ILE A 754 6.26 -21.61 -1.38
N PHE A 755 5.64 -20.46 -1.19
CA PHE A 755 6.16 -19.43 -0.28
C PHE A 755 5.06 -18.73 0.51
N GLY A 756 5.45 -18.04 1.59
CA GLY A 756 4.53 -17.32 2.48
C GLY A 756 4.57 -17.81 3.92
N SER A 757 3.55 -17.51 4.71
CA SER A 757 3.50 -17.76 6.17
C SER A 757 2.22 -18.48 6.60
N GLY A 758 1.61 -19.27 5.72
CA GLY A 758 0.50 -20.16 6.05
C GLY A 758 0.84 -21.17 7.14
N GLN A 759 -0.19 -21.58 7.88
CA GLN A 759 -0.16 -22.74 8.77
C GLN A 759 -0.78 -23.91 8.02
N SER A 760 0.04 -24.68 7.31
CA SER A 760 -0.47 -25.47 6.19
C SER A 760 0.04 -26.90 6.20
N ILE A 761 -0.86 -27.84 5.90
CA ILE A 761 -0.52 -29.24 5.60
C ILE A 761 -0.74 -29.48 4.11
N TYR A 762 0.31 -29.95 3.45
CA TYR A 762 0.32 -30.52 2.12
C TYR A 762 0.38 -32.04 2.29
N GLU A 763 -0.72 -32.74 2.05
CA GLU A 763 -0.82 -34.18 2.26
C GLU A 763 -1.06 -34.91 0.95
N GLN A 764 -0.26 -35.95 0.69
CA GLN A 764 -0.36 -36.76 -0.53
C GLN A 764 -0.24 -35.92 -1.82
N CYS A 765 0.47 -34.79 -1.75
CA CYS A 765 0.69 -33.93 -2.90
C CYS A 765 1.88 -34.42 -3.75
N GLU A 766 1.82 -34.15 -5.04
CA GLU A 766 2.95 -34.26 -5.96
C GLU A 766 3.59 -32.88 -6.13
N ILE A 767 4.83 -32.75 -5.68
CA ILE A 767 5.61 -31.51 -5.73
C ILE A 767 6.66 -31.69 -6.81
N TYR A 768 6.51 -30.97 -7.92
CA TYR A 768 7.25 -31.21 -9.15
C TYR A 768 8.17 -30.03 -9.49
N LEU A 769 9.48 -30.25 -9.42
CA LEU A 769 10.47 -29.28 -9.89
C LEU A 769 10.54 -29.27 -11.42
N SER A 770 10.28 -28.10 -12.02
CA SER A 770 10.34 -27.90 -13.46
C SER A 770 11.05 -26.60 -13.77
N MET A 771 12.32 -26.68 -14.19
CA MET A 771 13.07 -25.51 -14.66
C MET A 771 12.87 -25.22 -16.15
N GLY A 772 12.23 -26.13 -16.89
CA GLY A 772 11.97 -25.97 -18.32
C GLY A 772 13.23 -25.60 -19.11
N ALA A 773 13.12 -24.57 -19.94
CA ALA A 773 14.22 -24.03 -20.75
C ALA A 773 15.28 -23.28 -19.92
N TYR A 774 14.98 -22.95 -18.65
CA TYR A 774 15.84 -22.14 -17.79
C TYR A 774 16.87 -22.95 -17.00
N ALA A 775 16.89 -24.28 -17.17
CA ALA A 775 17.80 -25.20 -16.49
C ALA A 775 19.30 -24.87 -16.67
N GLU A 776 19.69 -24.32 -17.83
CA GLU A 776 21.07 -23.92 -18.08
C GLU A 776 21.46 -22.64 -17.32
N GLN A 777 20.50 -21.72 -17.15
CA GLN A 777 20.70 -20.44 -16.47
C GLN A 777 20.61 -20.59 -14.95
N TYR A 778 19.66 -21.38 -14.45
CA TYR A 778 19.43 -21.62 -13.04
C TYR A 778 19.78 -23.08 -12.75
N ARG A 779 20.91 -23.31 -12.08
CA ARG A 779 21.37 -24.67 -11.76
C ARG A 779 20.61 -25.31 -10.60
N THR A 780 20.02 -24.49 -9.73
CA THR A 780 19.39 -24.96 -8.50
C THR A 780 18.17 -24.11 -8.14
N GLY A 781 17.07 -24.78 -7.83
CA GLY A 781 15.80 -24.18 -7.45
C GLY A 781 15.54 -24.29 -5.95
N TYR A 782 14.38 -23.78 -5.52
CA TYR A 782 13.94 -23.80 -4.12
C TYR A 782 12.48 -24.20 -4.08
N ILE A 783 12.18 -25.32 -3.41
CA ILE A 783 10.80 -25.80 -3.29
C ILE A 783 10.00 -24.87 -2.38
N THR A 784 10.57 -24.53 -1.22
CA THR A 784 9.88 -23.69 -0.23
C THR A 784 10.64 -22.41 0.12
N ALA A 785 9.89 -21.35 0.40
CA ALA A 785 10.41 -20.11 0.99
C ALA A 785 9.47 -19.59 2.09
N GLN A 786 9.53 -20.23 3.26
CA GLN A 786 8.60 -19.97 4.36
C GLN A 786 9.00 -18.70 5.15
N GLY A 787 8.03 -17.83 5.40
CA GLY A 787 8.18 -16.43 5.81
C GLY A 787 7.98 -16.11 7.29
N ARG A 788 7.90 -17.12 8.18
CA ARG A 788 7.69 -16.93 9.62
C ARG A 788 8.79 -16.08 10.25
N ASN A 789 8.39 -15.08 11.04
CA ASN A 789 9.30 -14.07 11.61
C ASN A 789 9.28 -13.98 13.15
N SER A 790 8.55 -14.84 13.84
CA SER A 790 8.53 -14.91 15.31
C SER A 790 8.49 -16.36 15.80
N SER A 791 9.14 -16.63 16.93
CA SER A 791 9.08 -17.93 17.62
C SER A 791 7.68 -18.28 18.14
N THR A 792 6.83 -17.28 18.37
CA THR A 792 5.45 -17.48 18.89
C THR A 792 4.42 -17.71 17.79
N ASP A 793 4.77 -17.47 16.53
CA ASP A 793 3.89 -17.67 15.38
C ASP A 793 3.71 -19.19 15.15
N PRO A 794 2.47 -19.72 15.08
CA PRO A 794 2.22 -21.14 14.90
C PRO A 794 2.45 -21.63 13.46
N SER A 795 2.63 -20.74 12.48
CA SER A 795 2.78 -21.09 11.07
C SER A 795 3.91 -22.10 10.81
N ALA A 796 3.67 -22.95 9.82
CA ALA A 796 4.60 -23.96 9.34
C ALA A 796 4.10 -24.48 7.98
N PHE A 797 5.02 -24.86 7.09
CA PHE A 797 4.67 -25.72 5.95
C PHE A 797 5.01 -27.16 6.28
N VAL A 798 3.99 -28.03 6.27
CA VAL A 798 4.13 -29.46 6.59
C VAL A 798 3.80 -30.27 5.34
N PHE A 799 4.79 -30.98 4.80
CA PHE A 799 4.64 -31.90 3.67
C PHE A 799 4.58 -33.32 4.21
N LYS A 800 3.42 -33.96 4.10
CA LYS A 800 3.12 -35.26 4.69
C LYS A 800 2.77 -36.27 3.60
N THR A 801 3.54 -37.35 3.51
CA THR A 801 3.32 -38.40 2.50
C THR A 801 3.31 -37.84 1.06
N CYS A 802 4.11 -36.80 0.81
CA CYS A 802 4.21 -36.18 -0.50
C CYS A 802 5.24 -36.90 -1.38
N ASN A 803 5.12 -36.72 -2.69
CA ASN A 803 6.12 -37.17 -3.66
C ASN A 803 6.82 -35.95 -4.26
N ILE A 804 8.12 -35.82 -4.01
CA ILE A 804 8.95 -34.70 -4.48
C ILE A 804 9.80 -35.23 -5.63
N THR A 805 9.48 -34.78 -6.84
CA THR A 805 10.13 -35.21 -8.09
C THR A 805 10.40 -34.00 -8.98
N GLY A 806 11.01 -34.22 -10.14
CA GLY A 806 11.21 -33.14 -11.11
C GLY A 806 12.16 -33.51 -12.22
N THR A 807 12.35 -32.58 -13.15
CA THR A 807 13.23 -32.73 -14.30
C THR A 807 14.10 -31.48 -14.52
N ASN A 808 15.22 -31.67 -15.22
CA ASN A 808 16.08 -30.61 -15.71
C ASN A 808 16.60 -29.64 -14.62
N GLY A 809 17.02 -30.15 -13.47
CA GLY A 809 17.58 -29.31 -12.42
C GLY A 809 17.79 -30.05 -11.11
N LYS A 810 18.34 -29.33 -10.13
CA LYS A 810 18.36 -29.72 -8.72
C LYS A 810 17.61 -28.67 -7.89
N ALA A 811 17.21 -29.01 -6.67
CA ALA A 811 16.58 -28.05 -5.76
C ALA A 811 16.97 -28.27 -4.31
N TYR A 812 16.98 -27.17 -3.56
CA TYR A 812 16.85 -27.20 -2.12
C TYR A 812 15.38 -27.48 -1.74
N LEU A 813 15.17 -28.20 -0.64
CA LEU A 813 13.86 -28.37 0.00
C LEU A 813 13.27 -27.02 0.42
N GLY A 814 14.13 -26.06 0.78
CA GLY A 814 13.70 -24.70 1.04
C GLY A 814 14.81 -23.74 1.38
N ARG A 815 14.44 -22.46 1.39
CA ARG A 815 15.26 -21.38 1.93
C ARG A 815 14.50 -20.45 2.88
N ALA A 816 15.20 -19.92 3.88
CA ALA A 816 14.56 -19.10 4.91
C ALA A 816 14.20 -17.70 4.41
N TYR A 817 12.93 -17.49 4.07
CA TYR A 817 12.41 -16.15 3.74
C TYR A 817 12.20 -15.29 5.00
N GLY A 818 11.71 -15.91 6.09
CA GLY A 818 11.59 -15.29 7.41
C GLY A 818 12.64 -15.78 8.41
N GLY A 819 12.95 -14.98 9.42
CA GLY A 819 14.02 -15.28 10.40
C GLY A 819 13.73 -16.44 11.35
N TYR A 820 12.48 -16.91 11.39
CA TYR A 820 12.01 -18.06 12.17
C TYR A 820 11.34 -19.10 11.27
N SER A 821 11.80 -19.18 10.01
CA SER A 821 11.23 -20.05 8.97
C SER A 821 11.07 -21.48 9.46
N ARG A 822 9.92 -22.09 9.20
CA ARG A 822 9.58 -23.44 9.66
C ARG A 822 8.99 -24.30 8.55
N VAL A 823 9.67 -25.39 8.22
CA VAL A 823 9.28 -26.33 7.17
C VAL A 823 9.57 -27.76 7.61
N ILE A 824 8.59 -28.64 7.43
CA ILE A 824 8.63 -30.05 7.83
C ILE A 824 8.35 -30.93 6.62
N PHE A 825 9.23 -31.88 6.34
CA PHE A 825 8.95 -33.01 5.44
C PHE A 825 8.83 -34.30 6.26
N ALA A 826 7.67 -34.93 6.20
CA ALA A 826 7.35 -36.16 6.93
C ALA A 826 6.86 -37.25 5.98
N ASP A 827 7.42 -38.46 6.12
CA ASP A 827 7.04 -39.67 5.39
C ASP A 827 6.94 -39.48 3.86
N SER A 828 7.72 -38.56 3.32
CA SER A 828 7.66 -38.13 1.93
C SER A 828 8.76 -38.80 1.10
N THR A 829 8.52 -39.00 -0.19
CA THR A 829 9.53 -39.54 -1.11
C THR A 829 10.27 -38.39 -1.79
N LEU A 830 11.59 -38.36 -1.64
CA LEU A 830 12.48 -37.35 -2.22
C LEU A 830 13.30 -38.00 -3.33
N SER A 831 13.08 -37.62 -4.59
CA SER A 831 13.91 -38.09 -5.70
C SER A 831 15.30 -37.45 -5.69
N ASP A 832 16.18 -37.89 -6.58
CA ASP A 832 17.56 -37.43 -6.66
C ASP A 832 17.70 -35.93 -7.03
N ILE A 833 16.60 -35.22 -7.31
CA ILE A 833 16.62 -33.77 -7.58
C ILE A 833 17.06 -32.95 -6.35
N ILE A 834 16.93 -33.51 -5.14
CA ILE A 834 17.29 -32.78 -3.92
C ILE A 834 18.82 -32.71 -3.78
N VAL A 835 19.34 -31.50 -3.58
CA VAL A 835 20.76 -31.31 -3.33
C VAL A 835 21.17 -31.89 -1.97
N PRO A 836 22.39 -32.43 -1.82
CA PRO A 836 22.82 -33.09 -0.58
C PRO A 836 22.71 -32.21 0.67
N GLU A 837 22.96 -30.90 0.53
CA GLU A 837 22.85 -29.88 1.58
C GLU A 837 21.41 -29.74 2.10
N GLY A 838 20.41 -30.02 1.24
CA GLY A 838 18.98 -29.99 1.53
C GLY A 838 18.37 -28.60 1.68
N TRP A 839 19.02 -27.70 2.42
CA TRP A 839 18.44 -26.43 2.86
C TRP A 839 19.39 -25.23 2.71
N ASP A 840 18.82 -24.03 2.59
CA ASP A 840 19.56 -22.77 2.50
C ASP A 840 19.06 -21.75 3.55
N ALA A 841 19.96 -21.13 4.30
CA ALA A 841 19.62 -20.11 5.32
C ALA A 841 19.35 -18.73 4.71
N TRP A 842 19.60 -18.53 3.41
CA TRP A 842 19.43 -17.28 2.69
C TRP A 842 20.08 -16.09 3.40
N ASN A 843 19.29 -15.11 3.86
CA ASN A 843 19.79 -13.89 4.52
C ASN A 843 19.99 -14.07 6.03
N TYR A 844 19.77 -15.28 6.57
CA TYR A 844 19.83 -15.59 7.99
C TYR A 844 21.02 -16.49 8.35
N ILE A 845 22.09 -16.42 7.56
CA ILE A 845 23.38 -17.03 7.90
C ILE A 845 23.82 -16.49 9.28
N HIS A 846 24.30 -17.37 10.15
CA HIS A 846 24.62 -17.12 11.57
C HIS A 846 23.41 -16.85 12.49
N LYS A 847 22.19 -17.11 12.02
CA LYS A 847 20.95 -17.05 12.81
C LYS A 847 20.12 -18.33 12.65
N GLU A 848 20.75 -19.40 12.16
CA GLU A 848 20.10 -20.66 11.81
C GLU A 848 19.51 -21.38 13.03
N GLU A 849 19.92 -21.01 14.25
CA GLU A 849 19.34 -21.53 15.48
C GLU A 849 17.83 -21.29 15.59
N ASN A 850 17.34 -20.20 14.97
CA ASN A 850 15.93 -19.79 14.95
C ASN A 850 15.11 -20.46 13.83
N ILE A 851 15.78 -21.06 12.84
CA ILE A 851 15.13 -21.76 11.72
C ILE A 851 14.78 -23.18 12.16
N GLU A 852 13.60 -23.65 11.77
CA GLU A 852 13.08 -24.97 12.12
C GLU A 852 12.79 -25.81 10.87
N TYR A 853 13.84 -26.31 10.25
CA TYR A 853 13.76 -27.22 9.10
C TYR A 853 14.06 -28.65 9.52
N LEU A 854 13.17 -29.57 9.14
CA LEU A 854 13.29 -30.96 9.54
C LEU A 854 12.77 -31.94 8.47
N GLU A 855 13.46 -33.07 8.37
CA GLU A 855 13.06 -34.24 7.59
C GLU A 855 12.87 -35.44 8.53
N SER A 856 11.77 -36.19 8.37
CA SER A 856 11.52 -37.41 9.15
C SER A 856 10.79 -38.46 8.34
N GLY A 857 11.24 -39.72 8.41
CA GLY A 857 10.61 -40.83 7.68
C GLY A 857 10.69 -40.71 6.15
N CYS A 858 11.44 -39.73 5.62
CA CYS A 858 11.58 -39.54 4.18
C CYS A 858 12.39 -40.69 3.54
N SER A 859 12.05 -41.01 2.29
CA SER A 859 12.70 -42.08 1.52
C SER A 859 13.04 -41.63 0.10
N GLY A 860 13.81 -42.43 -0.64
CA GLY A 860 14.24 -42.10 -2.01
C GLY A 860 15.67 -41.56 -2.07
N ALA A 861 16.17 -41.37 -3.30
CA ALA A 861 17.58 -41.03 -3.55
C ALA A 861 17.99 -39.64 -3.02
N GLY A 862 17.04 -38.71 -2.89
CA GLY A 862 17.28 -37.38 -2.33
C GLY A 862 17.15 -37.32 -0.80
N ALA A 863 16.72 -38.40 -0.15
CA ALA A 863 16.48 -38.43 1.30
C ALA A 863 17.73 -38.76 2.14
N ASP A 864 18.90 -38.92 1.53
CA ASP A 864 20.15 -39.10 2.27
C ASP A 864 20.51 -37.81 3.04
N THR A 865 20.43 -37.89 4.37
CA THR A 865 20.70 -36.76 5.26
C THR A 865 22.16 -36.62 5.69
N SER A 866 23.06 -37.51 5.24
CA SER A 866 24.47 -37.57 5.68
C SER A 866 25.28 -36.30 5.36
N LYS A 867 24.84 -35.52 4.36
CA LYS A 867 25.47 -34.28 3.89
C LYS A 867 24.61 -33.03 4.10
N ARG A 868 23.51 -33.15 4.84
CA ARG A 868 22.64 -32.01 5.15
C ARG A 868 23.42 -30.95 5.91
N VAL A 869 22.96 -29.70 5.77
CA VAL A 869 23.44 -28.60 6.59
C VAL A 869 23.40 -28.98 8.08
N SER A 870 24.44 -28.59 8.83
CA SER A 870 24.61 -29.00 10.23
C SER A 870 23.56 -28.43 11.18
N TRP A 871 22.85 -27.37 10.76
CA TRP A 871 21.81 -26.71 11.53
C TRP A 871 20.39 -27.27 11.30
N GLU A 872 20.22 -28.23 10.39
CA GLU A 872 18.97 -28.96 10.21
C GLU A 872 18.53 -29.57 11.56
N LYS A 873 17.27 -29.33 11.95
CA LYS A 873 16.75 -29.86 13.21
C LYS A 873 16.53 -31.36 13.07
N LYS A 874 17.05 -32.12 14.02
CA LYS A 874 16.79 -33.57 14.13
C LYS A 874 15.60 -33.80 15.06
N VAL A 875 14.74 -34.74 14.70
CA VAL A 875 13.63 -35.17 15.55
C VAL A 875 14.21 -35.86 16.79
N THR A 876 14.21 -35.15 17.91
CA THR A 876 14.64 -35.67 19.22
C THR A 876 13.46 -36.14 20.05
N ASP A 877 12.30 -35.50 19.87
CA ASP A 877 11.03 -35.85 20.50
C ASP A 877 9.99 -36.22 19.43
N PRO A 878 9.54 -37.48 19.36
CA PRO A 878 8.45 -37.88 18.46
C PRO A 878 7.14 -37.12 18.70
N ALA A 879 6.87 -36.65 19.92
CA ALA A 879 5.67 -35.88 20.21
C ALA A 879 5.68 -34.52 19.48
N TYR A 880 6.87 -33.91 19.32
CA TYR A 880 7.04 -32.67 18.57
C TYR A 880 6.69 -32.84 17.09
N LEU A 881 7.18 -33.91 16.45
CA LEU A 881 6.84 -34.21 15.07
C LEU A 881 5.34 -34.50 14.92
N ASN A 882 4.80 -35.34 15.81
CA ASN A 882 3.38 -35.72 15.81
C ASN A 882 2.46 -34.51 15.90
N TYR A 883 2.83 -33.47 16.64
CA TYR A 883 2.07 -32.23 16.71
C TYR A 883 1.83 -31.58 15.33
N PHE A 884 2.82 -31.62 14.42
CA PHE A 884 2.70 -31.00 13.09
C PHE A 884 2.03 -31.91 12.06
N VAL A 885 2.26 -33.22 12.11
CA VAL A 885 1.70 -34.17 11.12
C VAL A 885 0.28 -34.62 11.44
N ASP A 886 -0.18 -34.42 12.68
CA ASP A 886 -1.55 -34.62 13.08
C ASP A 886 -2.45 -33.52 12.47
N ILE A 887 -3.62 -33.91 11.97
CA ILE A 887 -4.54 -32.98 11.31
C ILE A 887 -5.01 -31.86 12.24
N SER A 888 -5.03 -32.10 13.56
CA SER A 888 -5.36 -31.09 14.57
C SER A 888 -4.37 -29.93 14.61
N PHE A 889 -3.20 -30.01 13.97
CA PHE A 889 -2.34 -28.86 13.75
C PHE A 889 -3.13 -27.71 13.12
N ILE A 890 -3.87 -28.01 12.05
CA ILE A 890 -4.70 -27.03 11.32
C ILE A 890 -6.19 -27.15 11.62
N ASP A 891 -6.65 -28.26 12.19
CA ASP A 891 -8.07 -28.63 12.28
C ASP A 891 -8.56 -28.93 13.71
N LYS A 892 -8.15 -28.12 14.69
CA LYS A 892 -8.63 -28.27 16.09
C LYS A 892 -10.16 -28.20 16.19
N GLU A 893 -10.79 -27.34 15.39
CA GLU A 893 -12.25 -27.17 15.36
C GLU A 893 -12.98 -28.17 14.44
N ARG A 894 -12.26 -29.12 13.82
CA ARG A 894 -12.82 -30.13 12.90
C ARG A 894 -13.58 -29.52 11.71
N TRP A 895 -13.14 -28.36 11.22
CA TRP A 895 -13.70 -27.68 10.05
C TRP A 895 -13.51 -28.48 8.75
N ILE A 896 -12.47 -29.31 8.64
CA ILE A 896 -12.27 -30.16 7.44
C ILE A 896 -13.40 -31.20 7.32
N SER A 897 -13.85 -31.77 8.43
CA SER A 897 -14.99 -32.71 8.45
C SER A 897 -16.34 -32.07 8.11
N LYS A 898 -16.39 -30.72 8.09
CA LYS A 898 -17.56 -29.90 7.79
C LYS A 898 -17.55 -29.35 6.35
N LEU A 899 -16.54 -29.70 5.56
CA LEU A 899 -16.51 -29.33 4.15
C LEU A 899 -17.68 -29.98 3.39
N PRO A 900 -18.28 -29.29 2.41
CA PRO A 900 -19.36 -29.85 1.61
C PRO A 900 -18.82 -30.99 0.73
N ASN A 901 -19.64 -32.04 0.55
CA ASN A 901 -19.30 -33.24 -0.24
C ASN A 901 -19.31 -33.03 -1.75
#